data_AF-A0A966ARQ9-F1
#
_entry.id   AF-A0A966ARQ9-F1
#
_cell.length_a   1.000
_cell.length_b   1.000
_cell.length_c   1.000
_cell.angle_alpha   90.00
_cell.angle_beta   90.00
_cell.angle_gamma   90.00
#
_symmetry.space_group_name_H-M   'P 1'
#
loop_
_entity.id
_entity.type
_entity.pdbx_description
1 polymer ?
#
loop_
_entity_poly.entity_id
_entity_poly.type
_entity_poly.pdbx_seq_one_letter_code
_entity_poly.pdbx_strand_id
1 'polypeptide(L)'
;MYKLTCEHFFTLMLVLGLLAPLSSSMAETSRISSHSVGSNSSFALELGERVIVVLKDGSEVIGELIEEDDDSISVKSVFGVTSIETSRIESVIRGPEVDRREFAKREKSANRRGSAKAFIDLGKWATQRGLTDRARDAFERALTLESENEEARIGLGWGQTSEGEWKTPSEVASLMKKGWSLDAGKLSPPLQGRSGNPPVSPPVTPPVVKNPKPPQGGTPESVLERLSPEQLERRKRELERRKNNREKFEEKKRREYEGVPWSQRSVIKSRNWIIECNSTPEVARTYQWIMEALSSTLNKFFKSKEVRSQKPLVKIYRNHEEFMLKTGMGGGVGGFYQPSSQNVTAYHGTFGLTGTTYTVLAHEGTHAFQGKKMPNMGNYPNWYIEGMAVYFGDGSKLDYKKKKLVTGLIPRDRLFHIQEKIRDNKHTPLSKLGGLPRNRFSGTHYADSWAVMHFLINGPESKKGQRFLAEYWVMGEKRRVAQRQFNQLAEKYFDSVSEMEKVWQEYVLSLKPDPAGEVENDRFSSMDFMFSIERPGEDWKYLLEDIEDRDLVLLRKGDTRNEIRVRLLSKSDETQSPQDWIDNDLLPAMRKKYDKVQQTKGELGGLAAYVLEFEDRAPAPPAEKKEEEAKEESDAGSRKIQDPPKSPDDVKKQPEKEPFKPLKHRSYILVGVSNAYELRGSFEAMEFPSLIQDLEWVADSFEKILRNRW
;
A
#
# COMPACT_ATOMS: atom_id res chain seq x y z
N MET A 1 13.93 63.01 17.56
CA MET A 1 13.58 63.95 18.65
C MET A 1 12.20 63.55 19.15
N TYR A 2 12.01 63.43 20.48
CA TYR A 2 10.80 62.88 21.16
C TYR A 2 10.47 61.40 20.82
N LYS A 3 10.23 60.44 21.75
CA LYS A 3 9.65 60.38 23.13
C LYS A 3 8.12 60.56 23.15
N LEU A 4 7.32 59.84 23.96
CA LEU A 4 7.46 58.71 24.94
C LEU A 4 6.07 57.99 24.99
N THR A 5 5.69 56.87 25.64
CA THR A 5 6.16 55.84 26.64
C THR A 5 5.28 54.57 26.34
N CYS A 6 5.25 53.35 26.92
CA CYS A 6 5.83 52.59 28.05
C CYS A 6 6.12 51.13 27.53
N GLU A 7 6.59 50.08 28.25
CA GLU A 7 6.80 49.74 29.68
C GLU A 7 5.54 49.38 30.51
N HIS A 8 5.57 48.61 31.59
CA HIS A 8 6.61 47.88 32.36
C HIS A 8 6.23 46.36 32.42
N PHE A 9 6.83 45.38 33.12
CA PHE A 9 7.88 45.20 34.16
C PHE A 9 8.45 43.75 33.97
N PHE A 10 9.45 43.18 34.66
CA PHE A 10 10.37 43.57 35.75
C PHE A 10 11.65 42.66 35.67
N THR A 11 12.74 43.02 36.33
CA THR A 11 13.82 42.12 36.80
C THR A 11 14.46 42.76 38.05
N LEU A 12 15.04 41.99 38.98
CA LEU A 12 15.61 42.50 40.24
C LEU A 12 16.99 41.88 40.55
N MET A 13 17.86 42.61 41.26
CA MET A 13 19.24 42.25 41.57
C MET A 13 19.81 43.04 42.78
N LEU A 14 20.84 42.50 43.46
CA LEU A 14 21.74 43.17 44.45
C LEU A 14 21.10 43.65 45.79
N VAL A 15 21.79 43.85 46.95
CA VAL A 15 23.22 43.85 47.40
C VAL A 15 23.33 43.29 48.86
N LEU A 16 24.57 43.11 49.40
CA LEU A 16 25.02 42.95 50.82
C LEU A 16 25.16 41.51 51.38
N GLY A 17 26.10 41.18 52.30
CA GLY A 17 27.30 41.92 52.75
C GLY A 17 27.88 41.47 54.12
N LEU A 18 29.22 41.31 54.22
CA LEU A 18 30.08 41.17 55.43
C LEU A 18 29.96 39.95 56.38
N LEU A 19 30.97 39.05 56.37
CA LEU A 19 32.01 38.90 57.41
C LEU A 19 33.05 37.81 57.02
N ALA A 20 34.13 37.64 57.80
CA ALA A 20 35.38 36.98 57.35
C ALA A 20 35.87 35.80 58.28
N PRO A 21 37.18 35.40 58.34
CA PRO A 21 37.61 34.08 57.85
C PRO A 21 38.27 33.18 58.92
N LEU A 22 38.62 31.91 58.58
CA LEU A 22 39.76 31.19 59.21
C LEU A 22 40.20 29.90 58.47
N SER A 23 41.42 29.48 58.83
CA SER A 23 42.35 28.43 58.37
C SER A 23 41.90 26.97 58.16
N SER A 24 42.47 26.36 57.10
CA SER A 24 43.36 25.17 57.10
C SER A 24 43.03 23.82 57.76
N SER A 25 43.33 22.75 56.99
CA SER A 25 44.03 21.49 57.40
C SER A 25 43.25 20.24 57.83
N MET A 26 43.43 19.19 57.01
CA MET A 26 43.59 17.74 57.32
C MET A 26 42.56 16.91 58.12
N ALA A 27 42.12 15.84 57.43
CA ALA A 27 42.11 14.43 57.85
C ALA A 27 40.99 13.83 58.74
N GLU A 28 40.57 12.65 58.28
CA GLU A 28 40.02 11.46 58.98
C GLU A 28 38.65 11.47 59.72
N THR A 29 37.70 10.84 59.02
CA THR A 29 36.83 9.74 59.48
C THR A 29 35.99 9.88 60.76
N SER A 30 34.68 10.11 60.53
CA SER A 30 33.65 9.27 61.14
C SER A 30 32.47 9.07 60.19
N ARG A 31 31.67 8.01 60.40
CA ARG A 31 30.58 7.60 59.49
C ARG A 31 29.23 8.16 59.96
N ILE A 32 28.49 8.80 59.05
CA ILE A 32 27.02 8.88 59.13
C ILE A 32 26.47 8.46 57.77
N SER A 33 25.59 7.44 57.77
CA SER A 33 25.06 6.83 56.55
C SER A 33 23.86 7.60 56.01
N SER A 34 24.02 8.29 54.88
CA SER A 34 22.91 8.71 54.02
C SER A 34 22.81 7.75 52.83
N HIS A 35 21.78 6.89 52.80
CA HIS A 35 21.55 5.97 51.68
C HIS A 35 21.07 6.70 50.42
N SER A 36 22.00 7.09 49.54
CA SER A 36 21.71 7.18 48.11
C SER A 36 21.67 5.74 47.55
N VAL A 37 20.49 5.26 47.17
CA VAL A 37 20.34 3.90 46.61
C VAL A 37 21.04 3.82 45.25
N GLY A 38 22.16 3.10 45.22
CA GLY A 38 22.80 2.70 43.97
C GLY A 38 22.08 1.50 43.35
N SER A 39 21.33 1.77 42.29
CA SER A 39 20.89 0.76 41.31
C SER A 39 20.94 1.44 39.93
N ASN A 40 21.85 1.13 39.01
CA ASN A 40 22.62 -0.11 38.81
C ASN A 40 21.80 -1.38 39.04
N SER A 41 20.53 -1.34 38.65
CA SER A 41 19.82 -2.54 38.24
C SER A 41 20.29 -2.88 36.81
N SER A 42 21.45 -3.54 36.72
CA SER A 42 21.94 -4.14 35.48
C SER A 42 21.10 -5.37 35.12
N PHE A 43 19.82 -5.15 34.83
CA PHE A 43 19.02 -6.08 34.06
C PHE A 43 19.50 -5.95 32.61
N ALA A 44 20.49 -6.79 32.26
CA ALA A 44 20.69 -7.16 30.87
C ALA A 44 19.34 -7.57 30.29
N LEU A 45 19.03 -7.11 29.08
CA LEU A 45 17.78 -7.44 28.42
C LEU A 45 17.66 -8.95 28.27
N GLU A 46 16.48 -9.51 28.57
CA GLU A 46 16.25 -10.92 28.30
C GLU A 46 16.12 -11.14 26.78
N LEU A 47 16.84 -12.12 26.25
CA LEU A 47 16.75 -12.48 24.83
C LEU A 47 15.34 -13.00 24.53
N GLY A 48 14.62 -12.30 23.66
CA GLY A 48 13.18 -12.48 23.42
C GLY A 48 12.27 -11.47 24.15
N GLU A 49 12.77 -10.60 25.04
CA GLU A 49 11.97 -9.51 25.60
C GLU A 49 11.48 -8.59 24.49
N ARG A 50 10.21 -8.18 24.53
CA ARG A 50 9.65 -7.22 23.57
C ARG A 50 9.86 -5.79 24.04
N VAL A 51 10.62 -5.02 23.28
CA VAL A 51 11.08 -3.67 23.63
C VAL A 51 10.60 -2.60 22.64
N ILE A 52 10.58 -1.36 23.10
CA ILE A 52 10.54 -0.17 22.26
C ILE A 52 11.84 0.62 22.50
N VAL A 53 12.75 0.59 21.53
CA VAL A 53 13.99 1.37 21.56
C VAL A 53 13.69 2.77 21.01
N VAL A 54 13.76 3.77 21.89
CA VAL A 54 13.58 5.19 21.55
C VAL A 54 14.96 5.78 21.21
N LEU A 55 15.07 6.38 20.02
CA LEU A 55 16.31 6.98 19.54
C LEU A 55 16.37 8.48 19.83
N LYS A 56 17.58 9.03 19.85
CA LYS A 56 17.88 10.46 20.10
C LYS A 56 17.31 11.42 19.04
N ASP A 57 16.87 10.89 17.90
CA ASP A 57 16.14 11.63 16.86
C ASP A 57 14.61 11.63 17.08
N GLY A 58 14.12 10.96 18.13
CA GLY A 58 12.69 10.83 18.45
C GLY A 58 11.96 9.71 17.71
N SER A 59 12.66 8.88 16.94
CA SER A 59 12.07 7.67 16.34
C SER A 59 12.05 6.48 17.31
N GLU A 60 11.10 5.55 17.11
CA GLU A 60 10.89 4.38 17.97
C GLU A 60 10.97 3.08 17.14
N VAL A 61 11.84 2.14 17.53
CA VAL A 61 11.96 0.80 16.94
C VAL A 61 11.33 -0.22 17.88
N ILE A 62 10.39 -1.03 17.39
CA ILE A 62 9.60 -1.97 18.20
C ILE A 62 9.83 -3.41 17.73
N GLY A 63 10.14 -4.31 18.66
CA GLY A 63 10.33 -5.73 18.34
C GLY A 63 10.79 -6.59 19.52
N GLU A 64 11.15 -7.85 19.24
CA GLU A 64 11.70 -8.81 20.21
C GLU A 64 13.23 -8.71 20.21
N LEU A 65 13.90 -8.61 21.35
CA LEU A 65 15.37 -8.57 21.36
C LEU A 65 15.97 -9.90 20.89
N ILE A 66 17.04 -9.84 20.09
CA ILE A 66 17.88 -10.99 19.70
C ILE A 66 19.31 -10.89 20.26
N GLU A 67 19.82 -9.67 20.48
CA GLU A 67 21.21 -9.43 20.91
C GLU A 67 21.29 -8.09 21.65
N GLU A 68 22.03 -8.02 22.76
CA GLU A 68 22.48 -6.79 23.42
C GLU A 68 23.98 -6.96 23.67
N ASP A 69 24.77 -6.01 23.20
CA ASP A 69 26.21 -5.90 23.39
C ASP A 69 26.57 -4.46 23.85
N ASP A 70 27.81 -4.22 24.28
CA ASP A 70 28.21 -2.92 24.84
C ASP A 70 28.03 -1.74 23.84
N ASP A 71 28.11 -2.01 22.54
CA ASP A 71 28.01 -1.02 21.46
C ASP A 71 26.64 -1.03 20.75
N SER A 72 25.83 -2.10 20.83
CA SER A 72 24.59 -2.26 20.05
C SER A 72 23.45 -3.07 20.70
N ILE A 73 22.22 -2.79 20.25
CA ILE A 73 20.98 -3.54 20.59
C ILE A 73 20.31 -4.00 19.28
N SER A 74 20.11 -5.31 19.12
CA SER A 74 19.55 -5.94 17.92
C SER A 74 18.14 -6.47 18.13
N VAL A 75 17.18 -5.87 17.42
CA VAL A 75 15.75 -6.07 17.65
C VAL A 75 15.06 -6.69 16.42
N LYS A 76 14.30 -7.76 16.64
CA LYS A 76 13.49 -8.48 15.66
C LYS A 76 12.15 -7.79 15.42
N SER A 77 11.97 -7.26 14.22
CA SER A 77 10.68 -6.79 13.73
C SER A 77 10.09 -7.77 12.70
N VAL A 78 8.87 -7.50 12.25
CA VAL A 78 8.27 -8.22 11.09
C VAL A 78 9.04 -7.97 9.78
N PHE A 79 9.92 -6.98 9.74
CA PHE A 79 10.77 -6.65 8.58
C PHE A 79 12.16 -7.29 8.64
N GLY A 80 12.48 -8.02 9.72
CA GLY A 80 13.80 -8.59 9.97
C GLY A 80 14.46 -8.05 11.23
N VAL A 81 15.75 -8.32 11.39
CA VAL A 81 16.57 -7.89 12.52
C VAL A 81 17.13 -6.49 12.24
N THR A 82 16.99 -5.58 13.21
CA THR A 82 17.54 -4.22 13.17
C THR A 82 18.53 -4.04 14.31
N SER A 83 19.83 -3.92 14.01
CA SER A 83 20.85 -3.54 14.99
C SER A 83 20.88 -2.02 15.16
N ILE A 84 21.03 -1.56 16.39
CA ILE A 84 20.96 -0.16 16.79
C ILE A 84 22.14 0.15 17.69
N GLU A 85 23.07 0.99 17.23
CA GLU A 85 24.17 1.47 18.08
C GLU A 85 23.64 2.12 19.37
N THR A 86 24.14 1.68 20.53
CA THR A 86 23.81 2.21 21.87
C THR A 86 24.08 3.71 21.97
N SER A 87 25.04 4.22 21.18
CA SER A 87 25.31 5.65 20.98
C SER A 87 24.06 6.47 20.59
N ARG A 88 23.16 5.89 19.79
CA ARG A 88 21.96 6.51 19.20
C ARG A 88 20.70 6.37 20.06
N ILE A 89 20.73 5.48 21.05
CA ILE A 89 19.59 5.18 21.93
C ILE A 89 19.44 6.29 22.97
N GLU A 90 18.22 6.78 23.16
CA GLU A 90 17.84 7.71 24.23
C GLU A 90 17.27 6.94 25.42
N SER A 91 16.41 5.94 25.16
CA SER A 91 15.92 5.01 26.19
C SER A 91 15.41 3.71 25.57
N VAL A 92 15.38 2.65 26.36
CA VAL A 92 14.70 1.39 25.99
C VAL A 92 13.51 1.19 26.93
N ILE A 93 12.31 1.28 26.37
CA ILE A 93 11.06 1.01 27.09
C ILE A 93 10.82 -0.51 27.08
N ARG A 94 10.56 -1.05 28.26
CA ARG A 94 10.53 -2.49 28.58
C ARG A 94 9.21 -2.89 29.24
N GLY A 95 8.91 -4.19 29.28
CA GLY A 95 7.78 -4.75 30.03
C GLY A 95 6.42 -4.04 29.86
N PRO A 96 5.65 -3.82 30.94
CA PRO A 96 4.24 -3.37 30.86
C PRO A 96 3.98 -2.06 30.11
N GLU A 97 4.95 -1.17 29.95
CA GLU A 97 4.76 0.09 29.20
C GLU A 97 4.76 -0.14 27.67
N VAL A 98 5.45 -1.19 27.20
CA VAL A 98 5.38 -1.64 25.80
C VAL A 98 3.97 -2.13 25.49
N ASP A 99 3.44 -3.04 26.30
CA ASP A 99 2.07 -3.56 26.16
C ASP A 99 1.01 -2.44 26.33
N ARG A 100 1.25 -1.46 27.20
CA ARG A 100 0.35 -0.29 27.37
C ARG A 100 0.26 0.58 26.12
N ARG A 101 1.41 0.89 25.49
CA ARG A 101 1.49 1.66 24.23
C ARG A 101 0.93 0.86 23.06
N GLU A 102 1.24 -0.44 22.99
CA GLU A 102 0.75 -1.32 21.94
C GLU A 102 -0.77 -1.54 22.02
N PHE A 103 -1.33 -1.64 23.24
CA PHE A 103 -2.78 -1.58 23.46
C PHE A 103 -3.38 -0.28 22.92
N ALA A 104 -2.84 0.88 23.30
CA ALA A 104 -3.39 2.18 22.85
C ALA A 104 -3.34 2.35 21.31
N LYS A 105 -2.38 1.71 20.62
CA LYS A 105 -2.35 1.62 19.16
C LYS A 105 -3.46 0.72 18.60
N ARG A 106 -3.68 -0.46 19.21
CA ARG A 106 -4.75 -1.40 18.82
C ARG A 106 -6.14 -0.85 19.14
N GLU A 107 -6.32 -0.16 20.25
CA GLU A 107 -7.52 0.54 20.68
C GLU A 107 -7.90 1.67 19.70
N LYS A 108 -6.94 2.47 19.25
CA LYS A 108 -7.17 3.46 18.17
C LYS A 108 -7.58 2.79 16.86
N SER A 109 -7.07 1.60 16.56
CA SER A 109 -7.52 0.78 15.42
C SER A 109 -8.91 0.17 15.62
N ALA A 110 -9.25 -0.31 16.82
CA ALA A 110 -10.59 -0.82 17.14
C ALA A 110 -11.65 0.29 17.07
N ASN A 111 -11.38 1.46 17.65
CA ASN A 111 -12.24 2.63 17.54
C ASN A 111 -12.39 3.14 16.10
N ARG A 112 -11.36 3.03 15.25
CA ARG A 112 -11.48 3.35 13.81
C ARG A 112 -12.35 2.32 13.06
N ARG A 113 -12.26 1.04 13.42
CA ARG A 113 -13.04 -0.06 12.79
C ARG A 113 -14.50 -0.10 13.27
N GLY A 114 -14.77 0.33 14.50
CA GLY A 114 -16.12 0.56 15.02
C GLY A 114 -17.01 -0.68 15.21
N SER A 115 -16.48 -1.88 15.04
CA SER A 115 -17.24 -3.15 15.10
C SER A 115 -16.93 -3.97 16.35
N ALA A 116 -17.89 -4.77 16.84
CA ALA A 116 -17.71 -5.57 18.05
C ALA A 116 -16.50 -6.53 17.92
N LYS A 117 -16.35 -7.19 16.77
CA LYS A 117 -15.17 -8.03 16.46
C LYS A 117 -13.84 -7.30 16.68
N ALA A 118 -13.72 -6.05 16.25
CA ALA A 118 -12.48 -5.29 16.40
C ALA A 118 -12.11 -5.04 17.88
N PHE A 119 -13.12 -4.98 18.76
CA PHE A 119 -12.94 -4.90 20.22
C PHE A 119 -12.78 -6.28 20.88
N ILE A 120 -13.39 -7.35 20.35
CA ILE A 120 -13.16 -8.73 20.79
C ILE A 120 -11.72 -9.17 20.52
N ASP A 121 -11.18 -8.86 19.34
CA ASP A 121 -9.78 -9.18 19.00
C ASP A 121 -8.80 -8.37 19.88
N LEU A 122 -9.16 -7.12 20.24
CA LEU A 122 -8.43 -6.30 21.21
C LEU A 122 -8.47 -6.92 22.61
N GLY A 123 -9.64 -7.37 23.07
CA GLY A 123 -9.84 -8.02 24.37
C GLY A 123 -9.07 -9.34 24.47
N LYS A 124 -9.17 -10.21 23.45
CA LYS A 124 -8.40 -11.46 23.35
C LYS A 124 -6.89 -11.22 23.42
N TRP A 125 -6.38 -10.22 22.70
CA TRP A 125 -4.96 -9.82 22.77
C TRP A 125 -4.58 -9.27 24.14
N ALA A 126 -5.42 -8.45 24.77
CA ALA A 126 -5.19 -7.91 26.10
C ALA A 126 -5.16 -9.01 27.18
N THR A 127 -6.07 -10.00 27.12
CA THR A 127 -6.06 -11.19 27.99
C THR A 127 -4.77 -11.99 27.85
N GLN A 128 -4.30 -12.22 26.61
CA GLN A 128 -3.02 -12.90 26.35
C GLN A 128 -1.79 -12.14 26.91
N ARG A 129 -1.93 -10.84 27.21
CA ARG A 129 -0.90 -9.97 27.79
C ARG A 129 -1.13 -9.65 29.27
N GLY A 130 -2.06 -10.34 29.93
CA GLY A 130 -2.39 -10.11 31.35
C GLY A 130 -3.02 -8.73 31.63
N LEU A 131 -3.40 -7.97 30.61
CA LEU A 131 -4.02 -6.64 30.72
C LEU A 131 -5.52 -6.78 31.05
N THR A 132 -5.83 -7.45 32.17
CA THR A 132 -7.18 -7.92 32.55
C THR A 132 -8.26 -6.85 32.52
N ASP A 133 -8.03 -5.67 33.10
CA ASP A 133 -9.03 -4.59 33.10
C ASP A 133 -9.27 -4.04 31.69
N ARG A 134 -8.20 -3.83 30.91
CA ARG A 134 -8.29 -3.39 29.52
C ARG A 134 -8.92 -4.43 28.58
N ALA A 135 -8.80 -5.70 28.90
CA ALA A 135 -9.52 -6.78 28.22
C ALA A 135 -11.03 -6.70 28.52
N ARG A 136 -11.39 -6.44 29.79
CA ARG A 136 -12.78 -6.20 30.20
C ARG A 136 -13.38 -5.00 29.46
N ASP A 137 -12.71 -3.84 29.49
CA ASP A 137 -13.14 -2.62 28.79
C ASP A 137 -13.44 -2.90 27.30
N ALA A 138 -12.56 -3.69 26.64
CA ALA A 138 -12.73 -4.06 25.25
C ALA A 138 -13.92 -5.01 25.02
N PHE A 139 -14.12 -6.04 25.85
CA PHE A 139 -15.29 -6.93 25.71
C PHE A 139 -16.61 -6.25 26.07
N GLU A 140 -16.64 -5.36 27.07
CA GLU A 140 -17.80 -4.50 27.37
C GLU A 140 -18.13 -3.56 26.20
N ARG A 141 -17.09 -2.99 25.57
CA ARG A 141 -17.27 -2.17 24.36
C ARG A 141 -17.76 -2.98 23.16
N ALA A 142 -17.41 -4.26 23.06
CA ALA A 142 -17.96 -5.17 22.06
C ALA A 142 -19.46 -5.46 22.32
N LEU A 143 -19.85 -5.74 23.57
CA LEU A 143 -21.26 -5.92 23.94
C LEU A 143 -22.10 -4.66 23.77
N THR A 144 -21.48 -3.48 23.85
CA THR A 144 -22.15 -2.20 23.53
C THR A 144 -22.52 -2.09 22.04
N LEU A 145 -21.86 -2.85 21.16
CA LEU A 145 -22.08 -2.86 19.71
C LEU A 145 -22.91 -4.07 19.26
N GLU A 146 -22.73 -5.23 19.90
CA GLU A 146 -23.47 -6.48 19.65
C GLU A 146 -23.83 -7.14 21.01
N SER A 147 -25.01 -6.86 21.55
CA SER A 147 -25.41 -7.30 22.91
C SER A 147 -25.41 -8.81 23.11
N GLU A 148 -25.66 -9.57 22.05
CA GLU A 148 -25.74 -11.03 22.05
C GLU A 148 -24.42 -11.73 21.70
N ASN A 149 -23.31 -10.99 21.60
CA ASN A 149 -22.04 -11.59 21.17
C ASN A 149 -21.45 -12.55 22.23
N GLU A 150 -21.54 -13.85 21.95
CA GLU A 150 -21.09 -14.92 22.85
C GLU A 150 -19.59 -14.84 23.18
N GLU A 151 -18.73 -14.49 22.23
CA GLU A 151 -17.28 -14.39 22.49
C GLU A 151 -16.96 -13.28 23.50
N ALA A 152 -17.70 -12.16 23.46
CA ALA A 152 -17.55 -11.08 24.43
C ALA A 152 -18.14 -11.46 25.81
N ARG A 153 -19.27 -12.17 25.87
CA ARG A 153 -19.81 -12.73 27.13
C ARG A 153 -18.82 -13.68 27.79
N ILE A 154 -18.26 -14.62 27.04
CA ILE A 154 -17.22 -15.55 27.52
C ILE A 154 -15.96 -14.79 27.95
N GLY A 155 -15.52 -13.78 27.17
CA GLY A 155 -14.37 -12.93 27.50
C GLY A 155 -14.53 -12.13 28.80
N LEU A 156 -15.76 -11.85 29.23
CA LEU A 156 -16.09 -11.23 30.51
C LEU A 156 -16.31 -12.23 31.66
N GLY A 157 -16.20 -13.54 31.42
CA GLY A 157 -16.43 -14.59 32.42
C GLY A 157 -17.90 -14.93 32.68
N TRP A 158 -18.79 -14.67 31.72
CA TRP A 158 -20.17 -15.14 31.77
C TRP A 158 -20.23 -16.64 31.46
N GLY A 159 -21.28 -17.33 31.93
CA GLY A 159 -21.46 -18.77 31.73
C GLY A 159 -22.87 -19.12 31.29
N GLN A 160 -23.02 -19.90 30.22
CA GLN A 160 -24.30 -20.35 29.70
C GLN A 160 -24.72 -21.68 30.35
N THR A 161 -25.96 -21.79 30.84
CA THR A 161 -26.51 -23.05 31.37
C THR A 161 -26.81 -24.06 30.25
N SER A 162 -27.07 -25.31 30.61
CA SER A 162 -27.58 -26.34 29.69
C SER A 162 -28.94 -26.01 29.05
N GLU A 163 -29.64 -25.00 29.57
CA GLU A 163 -30.93 -24.49 29.07
C GLU A 163 -30.76 -23.28 28.14
N GLY A 164 -29.51 -22.87 27.86
CA GLY A 164 -29.17 -21.74 26.99
C GLY A 164 -29.12 -20.38 27.68
N GLU A 165 -29.45 -20.31 28.98
CA GLU A 165 -29.50 -19.06 29.74
C GLU A 165 -28.10 -18.57 30.11
N TRP A 166 -27.78 -17.31 29.78
CA TRP A 166 -26.50 -16.68 30.14
C TRP A 166 -26.52 -16.13 31.56
N LYS A 167 -25.57 -16.55 32.40
CA LYS A 167 -25.34 -16.06 33.77
C LYS A 167 -24.17 -15.09 33.82
N THR A 168 -24.34 -14.00 34.58
CA THR A 168 -23.30 -12.99 34.80
C THR A 168 -22.15 -13.52 35.66
N PRO A 169 -20.96 -12.90 35.65
CA PRO A 169 -19.80 -13.41 36.41
C PRO A 169 -20.04 -13.54 37.92
N SER A 170 -20.92 -12.70 38.48
CA SER A 170 -21.34 -12.76 39.90
C SER A 170 -22.21 -13.99 40.21
N GLU A 171 -23.13 -14.33 39.30
CA GLU A 171 -23.95 -15.54 39.38
C GLU A 171 -23.11 -16.80 39.14
N VAL A 172 -22.22 -16.78 38.15
CA VAL A 172 -21.25 -17.86 37.88
C VAL A 172 -20.41 -18.12 39.14
N ALA A 173 -19.79 -17.10 39.74
CA ALA A 173 -19.05 -17.26 41.00
C ALA A 173 -19.91 -17.79 42.16
N SER A 174 -21.20 -17.43 42.19
CA SER A 174 -22.17 -17.90 43.19
C SER A 174 -22.63 -19.35 42.96
N LEU A 175 -22.59 -19.83 41.71
CA LEU A 175 -22.90 -21.22 41.32
C LEU A 175 -21.67 -22.12 41.47
N MET A 176 -20.47 -21.62 41.17
CA MET A 176 -19.21 -22.33 41.45
C MET A 176 -19.02 -22.59 42.95
N LYS A 177 -19.40 -21.64 43.82
CA LYS A 177 -19.48 -21.86 45.28
C LYS A 177 -20.49 -22.95 45.70
N LYS A 178 -21.41 -23.33 44.81
CA LYS A 178 -22.37 -24.43 44.98
C LYS A 178 -21.94 -25.71 44.22
N GLY A 179 -20.68 -25.78 43.78
CA GLY A 179 -20.09 -26.94 43.11
C GLY A 179 -20.29 -27.02 41.59
N TRP A 180 -20.82 -25.98 40.95
CA TRP A 180 -20.91 -25.94 39.48
C TRP A 180 -19.53 -25.71 38.85
N SER A 181 -19.31 -26.25 37.65
CA SER A 181 -18.07 -26.05 36.87
C SER A 181 -18.34 -25.16 35.64
N LEU A 182 -17.44 -24.23 35.36
CA LEU A 182 -17.41 -23.47 34.11
C LEU A 182 -16.29 -24.04 33.22
N ASP A 183 -16.63 -24.46 32.00
CA ASP A 183 -15.65 -24.85 30.97
C ASP A 183 -16.01 -24.21 29.62
N ALA A 184 -15.04 -23.54 29.00
CA ALA A 184 -15.20 -22.83 27.71
C ALA A 184 -16.49 -21.98 27.58
N GLY A 185 -16.96 -21.37 28.68
CA GLY A 185 -18.21 -20.59 28.72
C GLY A 185 -19.49 -21.37 29.05
N LYS A 186 -19.43 -22.70 29.22
CA LYS A 186 -20.57 -23.56 29.59
C LYS A 186 -20.55 -23.87 31.08
N LEU A 187 -21.71 -23.73 31.73
CA LEU A 187 -21.88 -23.90 33.16
C LEU A 187 -22.63 -25.21 33.46
N SER A 188 -21.98 -26.15 34.15
CA SER A 188 -22.51 -27.49 34.45
C SER A 188 -22.70 -27.71 35.96
N PRO A 189 -23.77 -28.41 36.40
CA PRO A 189 -24.04 -28.67 37.81
C PRO A 189 -23.09 -29.72 38.43
N PRO A 190 -22.94 -29.73 39.77
CA PRO A 190 -22.16 -30.75 40.48
C PRO A 190 -22.73 -32.17 40.26
N LEU A 191 -21.84 -33.13 40.02
CA LEU A 191 -22.16 -34.55 39.87
C LEU A 191 -22.70 -35.16 41.17
N GLN A 192 -24.02 -35.22 41.31
CA GLN A 192 -24.67 -35.98 42.40
C GLN A 192 -24.70 -37.48 42.09
N GLY A 193 -23.97 -38.25 42.89
CA GLY A 193 -24.30 -39.62 43.30
C GLY A 193 -24.65 -40.65 42.20
N ARG A 194 -23.64 -41.27 41.60
CA ARG A 194 -23.76 -42.66 41.09
C ARG A 194 -22.69 -43.56 41.70
N SER A 195 -23.05 -44.22 42.79
CA SER A 195 -22.33 -45.38 43.32
C SER A 195 -22.58 -46.59 42.42
N GLY A 196 -21.53 -47.07 41.75
CA GLY A 196 -21.56 -48.30 40.96
C GLY A 196 -20.16 -48.65 40.49
N ASN A 197 -19.79 -49.93 40.57
CA ASN A 197 -18.49 -50.39 40.07
C ASN A 197 -18.36 -50.12 38.57
N PRO A 198 -17.14 -49.86 38.06
CA PRO A 198 -16.95 -49.52 36.66
C PRO A 198 -17.44 -50.67 35.76
N PRO A 199 -18.26 -50.41 34.74
CA PRO A 199 -18.55 -51.42 33.72
C PRO A 199 -17.24 -51.74 33.00
N VAL A 200 -16.83 -53.02 33.05
CA VAL A 200 -15.67 -53.51 32.31
C VAL A 200 -15.90 -53.23 30.84
N SER A 201 -15.15 -52.25 30.32
CA SER A 201 -15.20 -51.94 28.89
C SER A 201 -14.55 -53.09 28.13
N PRO A 202 -15.16 -53.63 27.06
CA PRO A 202 -14.48 -54.57 26.18
C PRO A 202 -13.22 -53.90 25.62
N PRO A 203 -12.17 -54.67 25.28
CA PRO A 203 -10.89 -54.12 24.84
C PRO A 203 -11.09 -53.18 23.65
N VAL A 204 -10.80 -51.89 23.87
CA VAL A 204 -10.93 -50.85 22.84
C VAL A 204 -9.86 -51.09 21.79
N THR A 205 -10.23 -51.73 20.69
CA THR A 205 -9.50 -51.59 19.44
C THR A 205 -9.40 -50.10 19.11
N PRO A 206 -8.23 -49.61 18.67
CA PRO A 206 -8.06 -48.19 18.38
C PRO A 206 -9.12 -47.76 17.36
N PRO A 207 -9.78 -46.60 17.56
CA PRO A 207 -10.90 -46.21 16.72
C PRO A 207 -10.41 -46.06 15.28
N VAL A 208 -10.93 -46.93 14.39
CA VAL A 208 -10.79 -46.75 12.95
C VAL A 208 -11.42 -45.42 12.62
N VAL A 209 -10.56 -44.44 12.30
CA VAL A 209 -10.99 -43.10 11.91
C VAL A 209 -11.76 -43.24 10.59
N LYS A 210 -13.09 -43.35 10.70
CA LYS A 210 -13.97 -43.05 9.59
C LYS A 210 -13.85 -41.56 9.34
N ASN A 211 -12.91 -41.20 8.46
CA ASN A 211 -12.77 -39.85 7.94
C ASN A 211 -14.17 -39.31 7.61
N PRO A 212 -14.49 -38.04 7.97
CA PRO A 212 -15.74 -37.45 7.54
C PRO A 212 -15.80 -37.59 6.02
N LYS A 213 -16.82 -38.31 5.52
CA LYS A 213 -16.98 -38.51 4.08
C LYS A 213 -17.05 -37.12 3.46
N PRO A 214 -16.20 -36.77 2.47
CA PRO A 214 -16.23 -35.44 1.87
C PRO A 214 -17.65 -35.09 1.41
N PRO A 215 -18.03 -33.81 1.39
CA PRO A 215 -19.24 -33.40 0.66
C PRO A 215 -19.16 -34.00 -0.75
N GLN A 216 -20.27 -34.54 -1.27
CA GLN A 216 -20.28 -35.26 -2.55
C GLN A 216 -20.20 -34.31 -3.75
N GLY A 217 -19.06 -33.65 -3.86
CA GLY A 217 -18.51 -32.95 -5.01
C GLY A 217 -17.00 -33.08 -4.82
N GLY A 218 -16.38 -34.02 -5.53
CA GLY A 218 -15.01 -34.42 -5.26
C GLY A 218 -14.04 -33.25 -5.42
N THR A 219 -13.10 -33.13 -4.48
CA THR A 219 -11.82 -32.49 -4.78
C THR A 219 -11.23 -33.18 -6.01
N PRO A 220 -11.00 -32.48 -7.13
CA PRO A 220 -10.30 -33.10 -8.25
C PRO A 220 -8.91 -33.54 -7.78
N GLU A 221 -8.44 -34.66 -8.32
CA GLU A 221 -7.04 -35.08 -8.16
C GLU A 221 -6.14 -33.91 -8.54
N SER A 222 -5.16 -33.62 -7.69
CA SER A 222 -4.28 -32.47 -7.88
C SER A 222 -3.45 -32.66 -9.15
N VAL A 223 -3.08 -31.57 -9.82
CA VAL A 223 -2.28 -31.66 -11.07
C VAL A 223 -0.99 -32.47 -10.87
N LEU A 224 -0.44 -32.50 -9.65
CA LEU A 224 0.73 -33.28 -9.24
C LEU A 224 0.59 -34.79 -9.47
N GLU A 225 -0.60 -35.36 -9.30
CA GLU A 225 -0.84 -36.82 -9.32
C GLU A 225 -0.96 -37.39 -10.75
N ARG A 226 -1.08 -36.52 -11.75
CA ARG A 226 -1.29 -36.90 -13.16
C ARG A 226 -0.09 -36.60 -14.09
N LEU A 227 0.98 -36.00 -13.57
CA LEU A 227 2.20 -35.73 -14.36
C LEU A 227 2.95 -37.04 -14.66
N SER A 228 3.38 -37.20 -15.92
CA SER A 228 4.19 -38.35 -16.32
C SER A 228 5.55 -38.37 -15.58
N PRO A 229 6.23 -39.52 -15.45
CA PRO A 229 7.55 -39.59 -14.83
C PRO A 229 8.58 -38.63 -15.48
N GLU A 230 8.48 -38.42 -16.79
CA GLU A 230 9.32 -37.47 -17.54
C GLU A 230 8.97 -36.01 -17.22
N GLN A 231 7.67 -35.68 -17.10
CA GLN A 231 7.22 -34.35 -16.69
C GLN A 231 7.64 -34.04 -15.24
N LEU A 232 7.53 -35.02 -14.32
CA LEU A 232 8.00 -34.91 -12.94
C LEU A 232 9.53 -34.69 -12.85
N GLU A 233 10.31 -35.41 -13.66
CA GLU A 233 11.76 -35.26 -13.71
C GLU A 233 12.18 -33.91 -14.33
N ARG A 234 11.50 -33.46 -15.40
CA ARG A 234 11.66 -32.10 -15.93
C ARG A 234 11.32 -31.02 -14.88
N ARG A 235 10.23 -31.22 -14.12
CA ARG A 235 9.80 -30.32 -13.03
C ARG A 235 10.84 -30.23 -11.91
N LYS A 236 11.44 -31.36 -11.48
CA LYS A 236 12.54 -31.35 -10.49
C LYS A 236 13.73 -30.51 -10.96
N ARG A 237 14.22 -30.75 -12.19
CA ARG A 237 15.35 -30.03 -12.78
C ARG A 237 15.06 -28.54 -12.91
N GLU A 238 13.82 -28.16 -13.22
CA GLU A 238 13.44 -26.76 -13.23
C GLU A 238 13.37 -26.14 -11.83
N LEU A 239 12.84 -26.84 -10.83
CA LEU A 239 12.84 -26.35 -9.44
C LEU A 239 14.27 -26.13 -8.92
N GLU A 240 15.20 -27.04 -9.25
CA GLU A 240 16.62 -26.89 -8.95
C GLU A 240 17.26 -25.72 -9.72
N ARG A 241 16.95 -25.54 -11.01
CA ARG A 241 17.32 -24.34 -11.79
C ARG A 241 16.83 -23.06 -11.11
N ARG A 242 15.56 -23.02 -10.69
CA ARG A 242 14.93 -21.88 -10.00
C ARG A 242 15.62 -21.59 -8.65
N LYS A 243 15.95 -22.62 -7.86
CA LYS A 243 16.71 -22.51 -6.61
C LYS A 243 18.12 -21.93 -6.84
N ASN A 244 18.89 -22.53 -7.74
CA ASN A 244 20.27 -22.14 -8.04
C ASN A 244 20.35 -20.71 -8.63
N ASN A 245 19.30 -20.28 -9.35
CA ASN A 245 19.16 -18.89 -9.80
C ASN A 245 18.80 -17.93 -8.65
N ARG A 246 18.00 -18.34 -7.66
CA ARG A 246 17.72 -17.53 -6.47
C ARG A 246 18.98 -17.28 -5.65
N GLU A 247 19.77 -18.31 -5.38
CA GLU A 247 21.00 -18.20 -4.59
C GLU A 247 21.98 -17.21 -5.24
N LYS A 248 22.18 -17.32 -6.57
CA LYS A 248 23.01 -16.38 -7.34
C LYS A 248 22.45 -14.95 -7.38
N PHE A 249 21.12 -14.79 -7.40
CA PHE A 249 20.47 -13.48 -7.37
C PHE A 249 20.59 -12.80 -6.00
N GLU A 250 20.27 -13.50 -4.91
CA GLU A 250 20.34 -12.94 -3.56
C GLU A 250 21.80 -12.64 -3.18
N GLU A 251 22.78 -13.46 -3.58
CA GLU A 251 24.21 -13.16 -3.40
C GLU A 251 24.66 -11.91 -4.16
N LYS A 252 24.24 -11.74 -5.42
CA LYS A 252 24.53 -10.52 -6.21
C LYS A 252 23.89 -9.28 -5.56
N LYS A 253 22.64 -9.40 -5.10
CA LYS A 253 21.88 -8.34 -4.41
C LYS A 253 22.52 -7.99 -3.06
N ARG A 254 22.92 -8.99 -2.26
CA ARG A 254 23.66 -8.83 -1.00
C ARG A 254 24.91 -7.98 -1.23
N ARG A 255 25.78 -8.37 -2.16
CA ARG A 255 27.00 -7.62 -2.51
C ARG A 255 26.72 -6.18 -2.99
N GLU A 256 25.62 -5.96 -3.72
CA GLU A 256 25.21 -4.61 -4.12
C GLU A 256 24.70 -3.74 -2.96
N TYR A 257 24.10 -4.35 -1.93
CA TYR A 257 23.55 -3.67 -0.75
C TYR A 257 24.59 -3.49 0.38
N GLU A 258 25.59 -4.38 0.45
CA GLU A 258 26.76 -4.27 1.33
C GLU A 258 27.71 -3.17 0.84
N GLY A 259 27.99 -3.15 -0.47
CA GLY A 259 28.72 -2.08 -1.14
C GLY A 259 30.12 -1.82 -0.55
N VAL A 260 30.42 -0.54 -0.29
CA VAL A 260 31.63 -0.06 0.39
C VAL A 260 31.28 1.08 1.36
N PRO A 261 32.13 1.42 2.35
CA PRO A 261 31.95 2.63 3.16
C PRO A 261 31.87 3.90 2.29
N TRP A 262 31.07 4.89 2.70
CA TRP A 262 30.88 6.13 1.92
C TRP A 262 32.18 6.91 1.64
N SER A 263 33.22 6.76 2.48
CA SER A 263 34.56 7.30 2.23
C SER A 263 35.25 6.70 0.99
N GLN A 264 34.93 5.45 0.63
CA GLN A 264 35.50 4.69 -0.49
C GLN A 264 34.57 4.63 -1.72
N ARG A 265 33.47 5.39 -1.72
CA ARG A 265 32.44 5.38 -2.77
C ARG A 265 33.00 5.63 -4.18
N SER A 266 32.37 5.03 -5.19
CA SER A 266 32.65 5.35 -6.59
C SER A 266 32.26 6.79 -6.91
N VAL A 267 33.21 7.58 -7.43
CA VAL A 267 32.98 8.98 -7.85
C VAL A 267 33.20 9.10 -9.37
N ILE A 268 32.14 9.28 -10.14
CA ILE A 268 32.17 9.32 -11.61
C ILE A 268 31.76 10.71 -12.10
N LYS A 269 32.70 11.44 -12.71
CA LYS A 269 32.45 12.75 -13.34
C LYS A 269 32.03 12.53 -14.79
N SER A 270 30.73 12.67 -15.08
CA SER A 270 30.17 12.46 -16.42
C SER A 270 30.09 13.78 -17.22
N ARG A 271 29.39 13.81 -18.36
CA ARG A 271 29.24 15.02 -19.18
C ARG A 271 28.41 16.07 -18.46
N ASN A 272 27.24 15.69 -17.95
CA ASN A 272 26.26 16.59 -17.35
C ASN A 272 26.24 16.55 -15.81
N TRP A 273 26.72 15.46 -15.20
CA TRP A 273 26.58 15.16 -13.75
C TRP A 273 27.91 14.84 -13.07
N ILE A 274 27.86 14.76 -11.74
CA ILE A 274 28.83 14.02 -10.92
C ILE A 274 28.01 12.96 -10.16
N ILE A 275 28.43 11.69 -10.23
CA ILE A 275 27.76 10.58 -9.54
C ILE A 275 28.64 10.11 -8.40
N GLU A 276 28.08 10.02 -7.20
CA GLU A 276 28.69 9.43 -6.00
C GLU A 276 27.82 8.26 -5.53
N CYS A 277 28.34 7.04 -5.60
CA CYS A 277 27.59 5.84 -5.20
C CYS A 277 28.51 4.85 -4.48
N ASN A 278 28.07 4.33 -3.33
CA ASN A 278 28.83 3.35 -2.53
C ASN A 278 28.26 1.93 -2.61
N SER A 279 27.36 1.65 -3.55
CA SER A 279 27.15 0.28 -4.07
C SER A 279 28.34 -0.11 -4.97
N THR A 280 28.24 -1.26 -5.66
CA THR A 280 29.29 -1.78 -6.56
C THR A 280 29.64 -0.79 -7.68
N PRO A 281 30.88 -0.82 -8.21
CA PRO A 281 31.28 0.02 -9.35
C PRO A 281 30.40 -0.17 -10.60
N GLU A 282 29.83 -1.37 -10.79
CA GLU A 282 28.92 -1.69 -11.89
C GLU A 282 27.62 -0.89 -11.76
N VAL A 283 27.01 -0.89 -10.57
CA VAL A 283 25.81 -0.11 -10.23
C VAL A 283 26.07 1.39 -10.38
N ALA A 284 27.22 1.88 -9.91
CA ALA A 284 27.59 3.29 -10.06
C ALA A 284 27.66 3.72 -11.54
N ARG A 285 28.18 2.84 -12.43
CA ARG A 285 28.21 3.07 -13.89
C ARG A 285 26.81 2.98 -14.52
N THR A 286 25.93 2.10 -14.04
CA THR A 286 24.52 2.07 -14.46
C THR A 286 23.82 3.40 -14.20
N TYR A 287 23.90 3.93 -12.98
CA TYR A 287 23.30 5.24 -12.66
C TYR A 287 23.94 6.40 -13.44
N GLN A 288 25.25 6.34 -13.69
CA GLN A 288 25.91 7.33 -14.55
C GLN A 288 25.40 7.31 -16.00
N TRP A 289 25.08 6.15 -16.56
CA TRP A 289 24.43 6.09 -17.88
C TRP A 289 22.98 6.61 -17.82
N ILE A 290 22.22 6.25 -16.78
CA ILE A 290 20.81 6.68 -16.58
C ILE A 290 20.69 8.21 -16.55
N MET A 291 21.50 8.90 -15.75
CA MET A 291 21.43 10.36 -15.62
C MET A 291 21.82 11.08 -16.93
N GLU A 292 22.75 10.51 -17.71
CA GLU A 292 23.09 11.00 -19.04
C GLU A 292 21.97 10.75 -20.07
N ALA A 293 21.27 9.61 -20.00
CA ALA A 293 20.10 9.33 -20.83
C ALA A 293 18.95 10.30 -20.53
N LEU A 294 18.70 10.60 -19.26
CA LEU A 294 17.74 11.61 -18.81
C LEU A 294 18.06 13.00 -19.36
N SER A 295 19.30 13.49 -19.17
CA SER A 295 19.76 14.75 -19.74
C SER A 295 19.71 14.79 -21.27
N SER A 296 20.01 13.68 -21.94
CA SER A 296 19.91 13.57 -23.40
C SER A 296 18.46 13.67 -23.89
N THR A 297 17.48 13.20 -23.14
CA THR A 297 16.07 13.34 -23.49
C THR A 297 15.50 14.71 -23.13
N LEU A 298 15.74 15.22 -21.91
CA LEU A 298 15.24 16.53 -21.48
C LEU A 298 15.76 17.70 -22.36
N ASN A 299 17.02 17.68 -22.79
CA ASN A 299 17.56 18.71 -23.70
C ASN A 299 16.96 18.67 -25.13
N LYS A 300 16.23 17.62 -25.53
CA LYS A 300 15.50 17.60 -26.83
C LYS A 300 14.22 18.43 -26.76
N PHE A 301 13.50 18.31 -25.64
CA PHE A 301 12.28 19.06 -25.35
C PHE A 301 12.60 20.53 -24.98
N PHE A 302 13.51 20.75 -24.04
CA PHE A 302 13.78 22.07 -23.47
C PHE A 302 15.15 22.60 -23.90
N LYS A 303 15.14 23.40 -24.96
CA LYS A 303 16.35 23.95 -25.61
C LYS A 303 16.91 25.23 -24.95
N SER A 304 16.38 25.65 -23.79
CA SER A 304 16.88 26.83 -23.06
C SER A 304 18.37 26.68 -22.69
N LYS A 305 19.05 27.83 -22.60
CA LYS A 305 20.44 27.91 -22.11
C LYS A 305 20.51 27.45 -20.65
N GLU A 306 21.69 27.04 -20.21
CA GLU A 306 21.92 26.71 -18.81
C GLU A 306 22.18 28.00 -18.02
N VAL A 307 21.44 28.19 -16.92
CA VAL A 307 21.57 29.35 -16.02
C VAL A 307 22.54 29.09 -14.86
N ARG A 308 22.97 27.84 -14.67
CA ARG A 308 23.97 27.41 -13.70
C ARG A 308 25.01 26.54 -14.40
N SER A 309 26.29 26.90 -14.26
CA SER A 309 27.43 26.19 -14.87
C SER A 309 27.89 24.94 -14.10
N GLN A 310 27.60 24.89 -12.79
CA GLN A 310 27.91 23.75 -11.95
C GLN A 310 27.14 22.49 -12.42
N LYS A 311 27.85 21.36 -12.51
CA LYS A 311 27.24 20.04 -12.70
C LYS A 311 26.54 19.61 -11.40
N PRO A 312 25.25 19.22 -11.43
CA PRO A 312 24.58 18.64 -10.27
C PRO A 312 25.30 17.37 -9.78
N LEU A 313 25.38 17.21 -8.46
CA LEU A 313 25.92 16.02 -7.80
C LEU A 313 24.78 15.08 -7.40
N VAL A 314 24.89 13.82 -7.79
CA VAL A 314 23.93 12.75 -7.52
C VAL A 314 24.55 11.81 -6.48
N LYS A 315 23.99 11.75 -5.28
CA LYS A 315 24.41 10.87 -4.19
C LYS A 315 23.47 9.68 -4.07
N ILE A 316 24.02 8.47 -4.12
CA ILE A 316 23.24 7.23 -4.11
C ILE A 316 23.82 6.28 -3.07
N TYR A 317 23.17 6.18 -1.92
CA TYR A 317 23.58 5.25 -0.87
C TYR A 317 23.28 3.80 -1.27
N ARG A 318 24.10 2.85 -0.80
CA ARG A 318 24.03 1.41 -1.16
C ARG A 318 22.71 0.71 -0.79
N ASN A 319 21.93 1.26 0.14
CA ASN A 319 20.62 0.75 0.54
C ASN A 319 19.77 1.86 1.20
N HIS A 320 18.50 1.55 1.46
CA HIS A 320 17.53 2.49 2.05
C HIS A 320 17.90 2.92 3.48
N GLU A 321 18.43 2.00 4.29
CA GLU A 321 18.80 2.22 5.68
C GLU A 321 19.92 3.28 5.81
N GLU A 322 20.99 3.16 5.03
CA GLU A 322 22.05 4.16 5.03
C GLU A 322 21.56 5.51 4.49
N PHE A 323 20.63 5.53 3.53
CA PHE A 323 20.01 6.79 3.11
C PHE A 323 19.22 7.46 4.23
N MET A 324 18.39 6.73 4.98
CA MET A 324 17.68 7.29 6.14
C MET A 324 18.69 7.82 7.18
N LEU A 325 19.69 6.99 7.55
CA LEU A 325 20.73 7.34 8.52
C LEU A 325 21.58 8.56 8.11
N LYS A 326 21.91 8.72 6.82
CA LYS A 326 22.75 9.83 6.31
C LYS A 326 21.96 11.06 5.87
N THR A 327 20.62 11.05 5.91
CA THR A 327 19.80 12.20 5.48
C THR A 327 18.74 12.65 6.48
N GLY A 328 18.37 11.82 7.46
CA GLY A 328 17.26 12.10 8.38
C GLY A 328 15.87 12.00 7.73
N MET A 329 15.77 11.51 6.49
CA MET A 329 14.49 11.28 5.83
C MET A 329 13.81 10.01 6.36
N GLY A 330 12.50 10.09 6.61
CA GLY A 330 11.70 8.91 6.97
C GLY A 330 11.44 8.00 5.76
N GLY A 331 11.20 6.72 6.02
CA GLY A 331 11.17 5.65 5.00
C GLY A 331 10.06 5.71 3.93
N GLY A 332 9.25 6.76 3.91
CA GLY A 332 8.32 7.09 2.82
C GLY A 332 8.96 7.92 1.69
N VAL A 333 10.28 8.16 1.72
CA VAL A 333 11.00 9.03 0.78
C VAL A 333 12.04 8.23 -0.02
N GLY A 334 11.79 8.02 -1.33
CA GLY A 334 12.73 7.33 -2.22
C GLY A 334 14.02 8.12 -2.50
N GLY A 335 13.94 9.46 -2.44
CA GLY A 335 15.02 10.40 -2.68
C GLY A 335 14.51 11.84 -2.66
N PHE A 336 15.40 12.81 -2.92
CA PHE A 336 15.06 14.23 -2.98
C PHE A 336 16.12 15.08 -3.72
N TYR A 337 15.66 16.18 -4.31
CA TYR A 337 16.46 17.26 -4.87
C TYR A 337 16.64 18.43 -3.89
N GLN A 338 17.83 19.03 -3.88
CA GLN A 338 18.19 20.20 -3.07
C GLN A 338 18.37 21.45 -3.97
N PRO A 339 17.42 22.41 -4.00
CA PRO A 339 17.49 23.56 -4.92
C PRO A 339 18.68 24.51 -4.73
N SER A 340 19.29 24.53 -3.54
CA SER A 340 20.45 25.36 -3.20
C SER A 340 21.76 24.79 -3.76
N SER A 341 22.04 23.51 -3.50
CA SER A 341 23.25 22.81 -3.94
C SER A 341 23.14 22.22 -5.36
N GLN A 342 21.92 22.13 -5.89
CA GLN A 342 21.51 21.30 -7.02
C GLN A 342 21.66 19.78 -6.81
N ASN A 343 21.92 19.31 -5.59
CA ASN A 343 22.18 17.88 -5.38
C ASN A 343 20.91 17.05 -5.51
N VAL A 344 21.03 15.86 -6.11
CA VAL A 344 20.04 14.79 -6.03
C VAL A 344 20.55 13.77 -5.01
N THR A 345 19.71 13.29 -4.11
CA THR A 345 20.08 12.27 -3.11
C THR A 345 19.04 11.15 -3.10
N ALA A 346 19.48 9.90 -3.20
CA ALA A 346 18.62 8.71 -3.27
C ALA A 346 19.33 7.48 -2.68
N TYR A 347 18.71 6.31 -2.76
CA TYR A 347 19.32 5.02 -2.46
C TYR A 347 19.18 4.00 -3.58
N HIS A 348 20.06 3.01 -3.57
CA HIS A 348 20.05 1.83 -4.40
C HIS A 348 19.01 0.80 -3.91
N GLY A 349 18.02 0.47 -4.75
CA GLY A 349 16.96 -0.49 -4.44
C GLY A 349 15.61 -0.16 -5.06
N THR A 350 14.53 -0.59 -4.39
CA THR A 350 13.12 -0.32 -4.74
C THR A 350 12.47 0.69 -3.80
N PHE A 351 11.47 1.42 -4.30
CA PHE A 351 10.68 2.39 -3.54
C PHE A 351 9.18 2.09 -3.69
N GLY A 352 8.56 1.60 -2.62
CA GLY A 352 7.22 1.02 -2.68
C GLY A 352 7.11 -0.11 -3.71
N LEU A 353 5.89 -0.35 -4.18
CA LEU A 353 5.57 -1.45 -5.10
C LEU A 353 6.25 -1.35 -6.48
N THR A 354 6.31 -0.15 -7.07
CA THR A 354 6.70 0.06 -8.47
C THR A 354 7.91 0.97 -8.68
N GLY A 355 8.29 1.76 -7.68
CA GLY A 355 9.44 2.64 -7.78
C GLY A 355 10.77 1.91 -7.70
N THR A 356 11.78 2.48 -8.33
CA THR A 356 13.18 2.03 -8.26
C THR A 356 14.08 3.24 -8.08
N THR A 357 15.35 3.03 -7.76
CA THR A 357 16.37 4.10 -7.83
C THR A 357 16.31 4.83 -9.18
N TYR A 358 16.06 4.12 -10.28
CA TYR A 358 15.87 4.74 -11.59
C TYR A 358 14.70 5.73 -11.63
N THR A 359 13.49 5.36 -11.17
CA THR A 359 12.33 6.27 -11.26
C THR A 359 12.52 7.50 -10.37
N VAL A 360 13.07 7.32 -9.17
CA VAL A 360 13.47 8.40 -8.25
C VAL A 360 14.49 9.32 -8.92
N LEU A 361 15.57 8.76 -9.49
CA LEU A 361 16.60 9.53 -10.18
C LEU A 361 16.09 10.28 -11.41
N ALA A 362 15.07 9.75 -12.09
CA ALA A 362 14.44 10.39 -13.23
C ALA A 362 13.51 11.55 -12.81
N HIS A 363 12.75 11.39 -11.72
CA HIS A 363 11.95 12.47 -11.11
C HIS A 363 12.84 13.59 -10.54
N GLU A 364 13.71 13.27 -9.59
CA GLU A 364 14.60 14.24 -8.92
C GLU A 364 15.66 14.82 -9.88
N GLY A 365 16.11 14.03 -10.86
CA GLY A 365 16.97 14.50 -11.94
C GLY A 365 16.26 15.49 -12.87
N THR A 366 14.93 15.40 -13.01
CA THR A 366 14.15 16.42 -13.72
C THR A 366 14.08 17.72 -12.92
N HIS A 367 14.00 17.67 -11.59
CA HIS A 367 14.15 18.88 -10.74
C HIS A 367 15.54 19.51 -10.81
N ALA A 368 16.61 18.71 -10.86
CA ALA A 368 17.96 19.22 -11.10
C ALA A 368 18.12 19.83 -12.49
N PHE A 369 17.49 19.25 -13.52
CA PHE A 369 17.43 19.86 -14.86
C PHE A 369 16.66 21.19 -14.87
N GLN A 370 15.48 21.24 -14.21
CA GLN A 370 14.71 22.47 -14.02
C GLN A 370 15.56 23.55 -13.33
N GLY A 371 16.23 23.24 -12.22
CA GLY A 371 17.12 24.15 -11.50
C GLY A 371 18.33 24.64 -12.30
N LYS A 372 18.78 23.88 -13.30
CA LYS A 372 19.87 24.25 -14.21
C LYS A 372 19.40 25.09 -15.42
N LYS A 373 18.11 25.06 -15.77
CA LYS A 373 17.53 25.73 -16.96
C LYS A 373 16.65 26.93 -16.63
N MET A 374 15.94 26.92 -15.51
CA MET A 374 15.00 27.98 -15.09
C MET A 374 15.74 29.06 -14.29
N PRO A 375 15.75 30.34 -14.71
CA PRO A 375 16.40 31.43 -13.98
C PRO A 375 15.90 31.56 -12.53
N ASN A 376 14.58 31.40 -12.33
CA ASN A 376 13.95 31.32 -11.03
C ASN A 376 12.87 30.22 -11.05
N MET A 377 13.20 29.04 -10.54
CA MET A 377 12.27 27.91 -10.45
C MET A 377 11.01 28.24 -9.60
N GLY A 378 11.12 29.18 -8.66
CA GLY A 378 9.99 29.66 -7.84
C GLY A 378 9.01 30.58 -8.57
N ASN A 379 9.26 30.95 -9.83
CA ASN A 379 8.28 31.61 -10.69
C ASN A 379 7.18 30.64 -11.16
N TYR A 380 7.42 29.33 -11.15
CA TYR A 380 6.49 28.31 -11.64
C TYR A 380 5.69 27.70 -10.48
N PRO A 381 4.38 27.45 -10.65
CA PRO A 381 3.59 26.73 -9.66
C PRO A 381 3.93 25.23 -9.64
N ASN A 382 3.65 24.58 -8.50
CA ASN A 382 3.96 23.16 -8.29
C ASN A 382 3.42 22.23 -9.39
N TRP A 383 2.23 22.48 -9.97
CA TRP A 383 1.68 21.61 -11.01
C TRP A 383 2.60 21.47 -12.22
N TYR A 384 3.32 22.53 -12.59
CA TYR A 384 4.24 22.52 -13.72
C TYR A 384 5.56 21.84 -13.35
N ILE A 385 6.09 22.15 -12.17
CA ILE A 385 7.35 21.60 -11.64
C ILE A 385 7.23 20.08 -11.39
N GLU A 386 6.23 19.67 -10.62
CA GLU A 386 5.96 18.26 -10.29
C GLU A 386 5.38 17.51 -11.49
N GLY A 387 4.47 18.12 -12.28
CA GLY A 387 3.89 17.48 -13.46
C GLY A 387 4.94 17.12 -14.53
N MET A 388 5.94 17.98 -14.73
CA MET A 388 7.12 17.65 -15.54
C MET A 388 7.93 16.50 -14.93
N ALA A 389 8.22 16.56 -13.63
CA ALA A 389 9.05 15.56 -12.97
C ALA A 389 8.38 14.16 -12.96
N VAL A 390 7.06 14.10 -12.79
CA VAL A 390 6.30 12.84 -12.93
C VAL A 390 6.22 12.39 -14.40
N TYR A 391 6.08 13.29 -15.38
CA TYR A 391 6.04 12.90 -16.80
C TYR A 391 7.37 12.35 -17.31
N PHE A 392 8.49 12.98 -16.93
CA PHE A 392 9.85 12.57 -17.32
C PHE A 392 10.53 11.59 -16.35
N GLY A 393 9.92 11.39 -15.17
CA GLY A 393 10.27 10.40 -14.15
C GLY A 393 9.36 9.17 -14.23
N ASP A 394 8.32 9.10 -13.39
CA ASP A 394 7.40 7.96 -13.30
C ASP A 394 6.74 7.57 -14.64
N GLY A 395 6.48 8.55 -15.51
CA GLY A 395 5.96 8.37 -16.88
C GLY A 395 7.02 7.92 -17.89
N SER A 396 8.09 7.25 -17.45
CA SER A 396 9.18 6.84 -18.32
C SER A 396 9.86 5.52 -17.91
N LYS A 397 10.37 4.77 -18.89
CA LYS A 397 11.17 3.55 -18.66
C LYS A 397 12.50 3.55 -19.44
N LEU A 398 13.44 2.75 -18.96
CA LEU A 398 14.71 2.52 -19.62
C LEU A 398 14.59 1.43 -20.69
N ASP A 399 14.83 1.79 -21.95
CA ASP A 399 15.18 0.80 -22.96
C ASP A 399 16.67 0.49 -22.83
N TYR A 400 16.98 -0.53 -22.02
CA TYR A 400 18.36 -1.02 -21.80
C TYR A 400 19.01 -1.53 -23.10
N LYS A 401 18.23 -2.08 -24.05
CA LYS A 401 18.75 -2.58 -25.35
C LYS A 401 19.19 -1.42 -26.24
N LYS A 402 18.39 -0.36 -26.34
CA LYS A 402 18.67 0.85 -27.15
C LYS A 402 19.42 1.94 -26.38
N LYS A 403 19.72 1.72 -25.10
CA LYS A 403 20.37 2.63 -24.13
C LYS A 403 19.72 4.02 -24.05
N LYS A 404 18.37 4.08 -24.04
CA LYS A 404 17.57 5.32 -24.10
C LYS A 404 16.45 5.36 -23.07
N LEU A 405 16.09 6.57 -22.64
CA LEU A 405 14.86 6.83 -21.91
C LEU A 405 13.66 6.86 -22.89
N VAL A 406 12.58 6.18 -22.55
CA VAL A 406 11.27 6.22 -23.25
C VAL A 406 10.28 6.92 -22.33
N THR A 407 9.66 8.01 -22.78
CA THR A 407 8.86 8.95 -21.95
C THR A 407 7.43 9.09 -22.47
N GLY A 408 6.50 9.51 -21.62
CA GLY A 408 5.08 9.63 -21.95
C GLY A 408 4.27 8.36 -21.71
N LEU A 409 4.85 7.40 -20.97
CA LEU A 409 4.15 6.22 -20.45
C LEU A 409 3.14 6.62 -19.38
N ILE A 410 2.25 5.69 -19.06
CA ILE A 410 1.09 5.93 -18.20
C ILE A 410 1.32 5.24 -16.84
N PRO A 411 1.79 5.97 -15.80
CA PRO A 411 2.00 5.42 -14.47
C PRO A 411 0.68 4.96 -13.83
N ARG A 412 0.46 3.64 -13.86
CA ARG A 412 -0.76 2.92 -13.45
C ARG A 412 -1.42 3.46 -12.17
N ASP A 413 -0.69 3.49 -11.05
CA ASP A 413 -1.16 4.01 -9.75
C ASP A 413 -1.71 5.44 -9.84
N ARG A 414 -1.09 6.30 -10.67
CA ARG A 414 -1.49 7.69 -10.84
C ARG A 414 -2.69 7.83 -11.76
N LEU A 415 -2.76 7.03 -12.84
CA LEU A 415 -3.92 7.00 -13.73
C LEU A 415 -5.18 6.58 -12.97
N PHE A 416 -5.15 5.45 -12.26
CA PHE A 416 -6.32 4.97 -11.54
C PHE A 416 -6.78 5.99 -10.49
N HIS A 417 -5.86 6.62 -9.76
CA HIS A 417 -6.21 7.65 -8.78
C HIS A 417 -6.79 8.94 -9.40
N ILE A 418 -6.31 9.41 -10.56
CA ILE A 418 -6.92 10.58 -11.20
C ILE A 418 -8.29 10.24 -11.83
N GLN A 419 -8.44 9.05 -12.43
CA GLN A 419 -9.72 8.62 -12.97
C GLN A 419 -10.78 8.41 -11.89
N GLU A 420 -10.40 7.84 -10.74
CA GLU A 420 -11.23 7.76 -9.53
C GLU A 420 -11.68 9.18 -9.11
N LYS A 421 -10.73 10.11 -8.93
CA LYS A 421 -11.04 11.49 -8.55
C LYS A 421 -11.96 12.20 -9.55
N ILE A 422 -11.83 11.96 -10.86
CA ILE A 422 -12.72 12.55 -11.87
C ILE A 422 -14.12 11.94 -11.79
N ARG A 423 -14.25 10.60 -11.70
CA ARG A 423 -15.56 9.91 -11.56
C ARG A 423 -16.31 10.35 -10.29
N ASP A 424 -15.57 10.58 -9.21
CA ASP A 424 -16.10 11.07 -7.93
C ASP A 424 -16.35 12.59 -7.88
N ASN A 425 -15.97 13.35 -8.92
CA ASN A 425 -15.94 14.83 -8.95
C ASN A 425 -15.13 15.45 -7.79
N LYS A 426 -14.00 14.81 -7.45
CA LYS A 426 -13.02 15.17 -6.40
C LYS A 426 -11.64 15.52 -6.98
N HIS A 427 -11.50 15.65 -8.29
CA HIS A 427 -10.26 16.14 -8.93
C HIS A 427 -10.03 17.62 -8.62
N THR A 428 -8.81 18.11 -8.82
CA THR A 428 -8.52 19.54 -8.65
C THR A 428 -8.89 20.27 -9.95
N PRO A 429 -9.86 21.21 -9.96
CA PRO A 429 -10.22 21.94 -11.17
C PRO A 429 -9.01 22.69 -11.74
N LEU A 430 -8.84 22.68 -13.06
CA LEU A 430 -7.62 23.12 -13.75
C LEU A 430 -7.28 24.58 -13.43
N SER A 431 -8.30 25.43 -13.38
CA SER A 431 -8.21 26.83 -12.95
C SER A 431 -7.58 26.97 -11.55
N LYS A 432 -7.95 26.10 -10.59
CA LYS A 432 -7.38 26.09 -9.23
C LYS A 432 -5.98 25.47 -9.20
N LEU A 433 -5.77 24.37 -9.92
CA LEU A 433 -4.47 23.68 -10.03
C LEU A 433 -3.39 24.63 -10.58
N GLY A 434 -3.73 25.44 -11.59
CA GLY A 434 -2.88 26.44 -12.24
C GLY A 434 -2.28 27.50 -11.30
N GLY A 435 -2.78 27.64 -10.07
CA GLY A 435 -2.28 28.57 -9.04
C GLY A 435 -2.08 27.97 -7.65
N LEU A 436 -2.17 26.65 -7.48
CA LEU A 436 -2.20 26.03 -6.14
C LEU A 436 -0.87 26.26 -5.37
N PRO A 437 -0.90 26.80 -4.13
CA PRO A 437 0.30 27.10 -3.36
C PRO A 437 0.92 25.84 -2.75
N ARG A 438 2.25 25.85 -2.58
CA ARG A 438 3.05 24.70 -2.10
C ARG A 438 2.56 24.09 -0.78
N ASN A 439 1.99 24.87 0.13
CA ASN A 439 1.45 24.38 1.41
C ASN A 439 0.07 23.70 1.31
N ARG A 440 -0.58 23.74 0.13
CA ARG A 440 -1.82 22.99 -0.17
C ARG A 440 -1.60 21.87 -1.20
N PHE A 441 -0.40 21.77 -1.77
CA PHE A 441 -0.05 20.76 -2.76
C PHE A 441 0.42 19.47 -2.07
N SER A 442 -0.46 18.47 -2.01
CA SER A 442 -0.21 17.15 -1.40
C SER A 442 0.05 16.05 -2.46
N GLY A 443 0.40 14.84 -2.02
CA GLY A 443 0.69 13.69 -2.90
C GLY A 443 -0.38 13.39 -3.96
N THR A 444 -1.66 13.63 -3.67
CA THR A 444 -2.78 13.42 -4.60
C THR A 444 -2.78 14.39 -5.80
N HIS A 445 -2.07 15.53 -5.69
CA HIS A 445 -1.96 16.54 -6.73
C HIS A 445 -0.87 16.21 -7.77
N TYR A 446 0.03 15.27 -7.47
CA TYR A 446 0.99 14.76 -8.46
C TYR A 446 0.26 14.00 -9.58
N ALA A 447 -0.84 13.32 -9.27
CA ALA A 447 -1.70 12.66 -10.27
C ALA A 447 -2.45 13.69 -11.15
N ASP A 448 -3.05 14.72 -10.55
CA ASP A 448 -3.64 15.85 -11.29
C ASP A 448 -2.62 16.48 -12.26
N SER A 449 -1.42 16.76 -11.73
CA SER A 449 -0.35 17.48 -12.44
C SER A 449 0.25 16.67 -13.59
N TRP A 450 0.44 15.36 -13.39
CA TRP A 450 0.84 14.44 -14.45
C TRP A 450 -0.22 14.37 -15.54
N ALA A 451 -1.50 14.21 -15.18
CA ALA A 451 -2.58 14.07 -16.15
C ALA A 451 -2.71 15.30 -17.06
N VAL A 452 -2.51 16.51 -16.53
CA VAL A 452 -2.48 17.76 -17.32
C VAL A 452 -1.22 17.84 -18.19
N MET A 453 -0.05 17.46 -17.67
CA MET A 453 1.20 17.44 -18.44
C MET A 453 1.12 16.43 -19.60
N HIS A 454 0.56 15.24 -19.35
CA HIS A 454 0.36 14.18 -20.33
C HIS A 454 -0.64 14.61 -21.41
N PHE A 455 -1.81 15.15 -21.03
CA PHE A 455 -2.76 15.75 -21.99
C PHE A 455 -2.13 16.84 -22.88
N LEU A 456 -1.33 17.75 -22.32
CA LEU A 456 -0.70 18.82 -23.08
C LEU A 456 0.39 18.33 -24.04
N ILE A 457 1.04 17.18 -23.79
CA ILE A 457 2.10 16.63 -24.64
C ILE A 457 1.58 15.55 -25.61
N ASN A 458 0.67 14.69 -25.16
CA ASN A 458 0.20 13.46 -25.82
C ASN A 458 -1.30 13.46 -26.19
N GLY A 459 -2.08 14.47 -25.77
CA GLY A 459 -3.51 14.55 -26.03
C GLY A 459 -3.88 14.85 -27.50
N PRO A 460 -5.18 14.83 -27.85
CA PRO A 460 -5.66 15.05 -29.22
C PRO A 460 -5.14 16.35 -29.83
N GLU A 461 -5.07 17.40 -29.01
CA GLU A 461 -4.60 18.74 -29.37
C GLU A 461 -3.15 19.01 -28.92
N SER A 462 -2.31 17.97 -28.85
CA SER A 462 -0.90 18.04 -28.47
C SER A 462 -0.09 19.15 -29.14
N LYS A 463 -0.38 19.52 -30.40
CA LYS A 463 0.26 20.67 -31.08
C LYS A 463 -0.09 22.03 -30.45
N LYS A 464 -1.31 22.18 -29.90
CA LYS A 464 -1.73 23.35 -29.11
C LYS A 464 -1.17 23.25 -27.69
N GLY A 465 -1.26 22.07 -27.07
CA GLY A 465 -0.77 21.83 -25.70
C GLY A 465 0.76 22.01 -25.53
N GLN A 466 1.57 21.58 -26.49
CA GLN A 466 3.01 21.81 -26.48
C GLN A 466 3.36 23.30 -26.66
N ARG A 467 2.53 24.07 -27.40
CA ARG A 467 2.65 25.54 -27.49
C ARG A 467 2.25 26.23 -26.19
N PHE A 468 1.17 25.78 -25.54
CA PHE A 468 0.80 26.20 -24.19
C PHE A 468 1.99 26.01 -23.23
N LEU A 469 2.58 24.81 -23.17
CA LEU A 469 3.71 24.50 -22.28
C LEU A 469 4.95 25.35 -22.57
N ALA A 470 5.24 25.64 -23.85
CA ALA A 470 6.36 26.47 -24.26
C ALA A 470 6.14 27.96 -23.94
N GLU A 471 4.94 28.51 -24.14
CA GLU A 471 4.64 29.89 -23.72
C GLU A 471 4.60 30.01 -22.19
N TYR A 472 4.07 29.03 -21.47
CA TYR A 472 4.10 28.98 -20.01
C TYR A 472 5.55 28.94 -19.47
N TRP A 473 6.45 28.20 -20.14
CA TRP A 473 7.88 28.22 -19.85
C TRP A 473 8.44 29.65 -19.95
N VAL A 474 8.25 30.30 -21.10
CA VAL A 474 8.80 31.64 -21.40
C VAL A 474 8.18 32.75 -20.56
N MET A 475 6.93 32.60 -20.08
CA MET A 475 6.37 33.51 -19.08
C MET A 475 7.11 33.41 -17.75
N GLY A 476 7.42 32.19 -17.30
CA GLY A 476 8.13 31.93 -16.04
C GLY A 476 9.59 32.37 -16.02
N GLU A 477 10.26 32.41 -17.18
CA GLU A 477 11.61 32.99 -17.31
C GLU A 477 11.61 34.50 -16.98
N LYS A 478 10.46 35.19 -17.12
CA LYS A 478 10.33 36.66 -16.99
C LYS A 478 9.61 37.12 -15.73
N ARG A 479 8.63 36.36 -15.22
CA ARG A 479 7.80 36.71 -14.06
C ARG A 479 7.20 35.47 -13.41
N ARG A 480 6.69 35.60 -12.18
CA ARG A 480 5.88 34.56 -11.56
C ARG A 480 4.61 34.28 -12.38
N VAL A 481 4.29 33.01 -12.52
CA VAL A 481 3.13 32.46 -13.25
C VAL A 481 2.16 31.85 -12.23
N ALA A 482 0.86 32.03 -12.46
CA ALA A 482 -0.20 31.52 -11.59
C ALA A 482 -1.50 31.25 -12.39
N GLN A 483 -2.59 30.98 -11.67
CA GLN A 483 -3.95 30.75 -12.19
C GLN A 483 -4.34 31.71 -13.33
N ARG A 484 -4.09 33.02 -13.19
CA ARG A 484 -4.40 33.99 -14.25
C ARG A 484 -3.72 33.64 -15.58
N GLN A 485 -2.43 33.30 -15.57
CA GLN A 485 -1.70 32.97 -16.79
C GLN A 485 -2.06 31.58 -17.31
N PHE A 486 -2.40 30.64 -16.43
CA PHE A 486 -2.95 29.33 -16.84
C PHE A 486 -4.25 29.53 -17.61
N ASN A 487 -5.20 30.28 -17.04
CA ASN A 487 -6.50 30.55 -17.65
C ASN A 487 -6.36 31.33 -18.97
N GLN A 488 -5.46 32.32 -19.04
CA GLN A 488 -5.17 33.06 -20.28
C GLN A 488 -4.58 32.19 -21.40
N LEU A 489 -3.81 31.13 -21.09
CA LEU A 489 -3.37 30.17 -22.09
C LEU A 489 -4.45 29.12 -22.41
N ALA A 490 -5.31 28.76 -21.46
CA ALA A 490 -6.45 27.88 -21.71
C ALA A 490 -7.44 28.54 -22.69
N GLU A 491 -7.82 29.79 -22.42
CA GLU A 491 -8.61 30.66 -23.30
C GLU A 491 -7.99 30.77 -24.71
N LYS A 492 -6.66 30.98 -24.81
CA LYS A 492 -5.94 31.10 -26.09
C LYS A 492 -5.86 29.82 -26.93
N TYR A 493 -5.90 28.63 -26.31
CA TYR A 493 -5.62 27.35 -27.00
C TYR A 493 -6.77 26.34 -26.97
N PHE A 494 -7.75 26.53 -26.09
CA PHE A 494 -8.86 25.61 -25.81
C PHE A 494 -10.17 26.37 -25.52
N ASP A 495 -10.26 27.62 -26.00
CA ASP A 495 -11.39 28.57 -25.93
C ASP A 495 -11.80 29.03 -24.50
N SER A 496 -11.75 28.15 -23.50
CA SER A 496 -11.82 28.51 -22.08
C SER A 496 -11.13 27.47 -21.19
N VAL A 497 -10.93 27.82 -19.91
CA VAL A 497 -10.46 26.82 -18.91
C VAL A 497 -11.53 25.74 -18.62
N SER A 498 -12.80 26.00 -18.91
CA SER A 498 -13.90 25.03 -18.73
C SER A 498 -13.91 23.98 -19.84
N GLU A 499 -13.80 24.42 -21.11
CA GLU A 499 -13.73 23.49 -22.24
C GLU A 499 -12.40 22.73 -22.24
N MET A 500 -11.29 23.37 -21.85
CA MET A 500 -10.02 22.68 -21.58
C MET A 500 -10.20 21.58 -20.52
N GLU A 501 -10.91 21.86 -19.41
CA GLU A 501 -11.12 20.89 -18.33
C GLU A 501 -12.04 19.74 -18.75
N LYS A 502 -13.09 20.01 -19.53
CA LYS A 502 -13.97 18.98 -20.10
C LYS A 502 -13.21 18.02 -21.02
N VAL A 503 -12.51 18.55 -22.03
CA VAL A 503 -11.75 17.72 -23.00
C VAL A 503 -10.58 17.00 -22.30
N TRP A 504 -10.01 17.59 -21.25
CA TRP A 504 -9.02 16.93 -20.39
C TRP A 504 -9.63 15.76 -19.59
N GLN A 505 -10.83 15.91 -19.00
CA GLN A 505 -11.51 14.83 -18.28
C GLN A 505 -11.87 13.68 -19.23
N GLU A 506 -12.46 13.98 -20.39
CA GLU A 506 -12.76 13.00 -21.45
C GLU A 506 -11.50 12.23 -21.87
N TYR A 507 -10.39 12.94 -22.11
CA TYR A 507 -9.09 12.31 -22.40
C TYR A 507 -8.63 11.38 -21.28
N VAL A 508 -8.53 11.87 -20.04
CA VAL A 508 -8.00 11.10 -18.90
C VAL A 508 -8.87 9.87 -18.59
N LEU A 509 -10.18 9.94 -18.77
CA LEU A 509 -11.09 8.80 -18.60
C LEU A 509 -10.96 7.77 -19.73
N SER A 510 -10.56 8.17 -20.94
CA SER A 510 -10.30 7.26 -22.07
C SER A 510 -8.94 6.56 -22.03
N LEU A 511 -7.98 7.06 -21.25
CA LEU A 511 -6.67 6.43 -21.13
C LEU A 511 -6.78 5.02 -20.51
N LYS A 512 -6.18 4.03 -21.17
CA LYS A 512 -5.82 2.73 -20.58
C LYS A 512 -4.37 2.79 -20.09
N PRO A 513 -4.00 2.15 -18.97
CA PRO A 513 -2.59 2.05 -18.56
C PRO A 513 -1.82 1.08 -19.47
N ASP A 514 -0.52 1.33 -19.69
CA ASP A 514 0.36 0.42 -20.44
C ASP A 514 0.29 -1.02 -19.86
N PRO A 515 0.29 -2.08 -20.69
CA PRO A 515 0.37 -3.47 -20.23
C PRO A 515 1.48 -3.68 -19.19
N ALA A 516 1.19 -4.41 -18.11
CA ALA A 516 2.14 -4.60 -17.02
C ALA A 516 3.32 -5.53 -17.39
N GLY A 517 3.31 -6.13 -18.57
CA GLY A 517 4.31 -7.05 -19.07
C GLY A 517 4.08 -7.41 -20.54
N GLU A 518 4.93 -8.26 -21.07
CA GLU A 518 4.94 -8.71 -22.47
C GLU A 518 4.58 -10.21 -22.53
N VAL A 519 3.98 -10.68 -23.63
CA VAL A 519 3.64 -12.09 -23.86
C VAL A 519 4.55 -12.67 -24.94
N GLU A 520 5.19 -13.79 -24.64
CA GLU A 520 6.03 -14.55 -25.57
C GLU A 520 5.58 -16.01 -25.58
N ASN A 521 4.99 -16.45 -26.69
CA ASN A 521 4.27 -17.73 -26.80
C ASN A 521 3.22 -17.87 -25.68
N ASP A 522 3.30 -18.93 -24.88
CA ASP A 522 2.37 -19.23 -23.80
C ASP A 522 2.68 -18.52 -22.46
N ARG A 523 3.74 -17.71 -22.40
CA ARG A 523 4.22 -17.09 -21.16
C ARG A 523 4.06 -15.56 -21.16
N PHE A 524 3.33 -15.04 -20.17
CA PHE A 524 3.36 -13.63 -19.81
C PHE A 524 4.54 -13.35 -18.87
N SER A 525 5.30 -12.27 -19.12
CA SER A 525 6.44 -11.84 -18.31
C SER A 525 6.40 -10.34 -18.00
N SER A 526 6.39 -9.99 -16.72
CA SER A 526 6.51 -8.62 -16.23
C SER A 526 7.90 -8.35 -15.66
N MET A 527 8.70 -7.54 -16.37
CA MET A 527 9.98 -7.04 -15.85
C MET A 527 9.82 -5.91 -14.82
N ASP A 528 8.68 -5.22 -14.81
CA ASP A 528 8.39 -4.22 -13.78
C ASP A 528 7.93 -4.91 -12.50
N PHE A 529 6.90 -5.75 -12.55
CA PHE A 529 6.39 -6.47 -11.38
C PHE A 529 7.16 -7.76 -11.07
N MET A 530 8.28 -8.03 -11.75
CA MET A 530 9.24 -9.10 -11.44
C MET A 530 8.62 -10.51 -11.34
N PHE A 531 7.67 -10.86 -12.22
CA PHE A 531 7.04 -12.18 -12.27
C PHE A 531 6.71 -12.63 -13.70
N SER A 532 6.56 -13.94 -13.90
CA SER A 532 5.99 -14.53 -15.11
C SER A 532 5.04 -15.68 -14.77
N ILE A 533 4.03 -15.88 -15.61
CA ILE A 533 3.07 -16.99 -15.55
C ILE A 533 2.91 -17.60 -16.95
N GLU A 534 2.47 -18.86 -17.01
CA GLU A 534 2.15 -19.56 -18.26
C GLU A 534 0.65 -19.85 -18.33
N ARG A 535 0.06 -19.78 -19.52
CA ARG A 535 -1.35 -20.11 -19.73
C ARG A 535 -1.57 -21.65 -19.69
N PRO A 536 -2.76 -22.14 -19.27
CA PRO A 536 -3.05 -23.58 -19.23
C PRO A 536 -3.21 -24.26 -20.60
N GLY A 537 -3.65 -23.51 -21.61
CA GLY A 537 -3.96 -24.05 -22.93
C GLY A 537 -4.15 -22.97 -23.99
N GLU A 538 -4.31 -23.37 -25.25
CA GLU A 538 -4.43 -22.46 -26.40
C GLU A 538 -5.73 -21.64 -26.41
N ASP A 539 -6.76 -22.15 -25.75
CA ASP A 539 -8.09 -21.58 -25.55
C ASP A 539 -8.10 -20.41 -24.55
N TRP A 540 -7.13 -20.38 -23.64
CA TRP A 540 -6.85 -19.24 -22.77
C TRP A 540 -6.08 -18.16 -23.53
N LYS A 541 -6.61 -16.93 -23.50
CA LYS A 541 -6.02 -15.75 -24.16
C LYS A 541 -5.68 -14.69 -23.13
N TYR A 542 -4.46 -14.15 -23.21
CA TYR A 542 -4.06 -12.98 -22.42
C TYR A 542 -4.77 -11.72 -22.94
N LEU A 543 -5.51 -11.05 -22.04
CA LEU A 543 -6.16 -9.77 -22.31
C LEU A 543 -5.38 -8.67 -21.60
N LEU A 544 -4.49 -8.00 -22.34
CA LEU A 544 -3.58 -6.99 -21.79
C LEU A 544 -4.17 -5.58 -21.72
N GLU A 545 -5.31 -5.35 -22.38
CA GLU A 545 -5.96 -4.03 -22.45
C GLU A 545 -7.29 -3.96 -21.67
N ASP A 546 -7.92 -5.08 -21.34
CA ASP A 546 -9.24 -5.13 -20.68
C ASP A 546 -9.09 -5.52 -19.19
N ILE A 547 -8.20 -4.78 -18.53
CA ILE A 547 -7.75 -4.98 -17.15
C ILE A 547 -8.43 -3.97 -16.21
N GLU A 548 -9.03 -4.44 -15.12
CA GLU A 548 -9.70 -3.59 -14.11
C GLU A 548 -8.67 -3.00 -13.11
N ASP A 549 -9.12 -2.24 -12.09
CA ASP A 549 -8.22 -1.65 -11.08
C ASP A 549 -7.28 -2.71 -10.49
N ARG A 550 -6.00 -2.33 -10.35
CA ARG A 550 -4.90 -3.17 -9.81
C ARG A 550 -4.60 -4.48 -10.53
N ASP A 551 -5.30 -4.81 -11.63
CA ASP A 551 -4.94 -5.95 -12.47
C ASP A 551 -3.57 -5.72 -13.12
N LEU A 552 -2.77 -6.79 -13.18
CA LEU A 552 -1.49 -6.83 -13.90
C LEU A 552 -1.62 -7.62 -15.21
N VAL A 553 -2.33 -8.75 -15.16
CA VAL A 553 -2.64 -9.59 -16.32
C VAL A 553 -3.94 -10.35 -16.08
N LEU A 554 -4.75 -10.44 -17.14
CA LEU A 554 -5.97 -11.23 -17.24
C LEU A 554 -5.78 -12.31 -18.31
N LEU A 555 -6.21 -13.54 -18.04
CA LEU A 555 -6.48 -14.59 -19.01
C LEU A 555 -8.00 -14.82 -19.05
N ARG A 556 -8.58 -14.98 -20.24
CA ARG A 556 -9.98 -15.39 -20.44
C ARG A 556 -10.05 -16.64 -21.33
N LYS A 557 -10.97 -17.56 -21.03
CA LYS A 557 -11.18 -18.81 -21.80
C LYS A 557 -12.21 -18.58 -22.90
N GLY A 558 -11.76 -18.49 -24.15
CA GLY A 558 -12.63 -18.13 -25.29
C GLY A 558 -13.43 -16.84 -25.04
N ASP A 559 -14.71 -16.86 -25.41
CA ASP A 559 -15.65 -15.74 -25.20
C ASP A 559 -16.51 -15.91 -23.93
N THR A 560 -16.15 -16.83 -23.03
CA THR A 560 -16.86 -17.09 -21.77
C THR A 560 -16.51 -16.06 -20.68
N ARG A 561 -17.21 -16.09 -19.54
CA ARG A 561 -16.82 -15.28 -18.36
C ARG A 561 -15.79 -15.96 -17.45
N ASN A 562 -15.18 -17.06 -17.89
CA ASN A 562 -14.17 -17.77 -17.12
C ASN A 562 -12.81 -17.07 -17.25
N GLU A 563 -12.27 -16.62 -16.13
CA GLU A 563 -11.12 -15.73 -16.07
C GLU A 563 -10.11 -16.13 -14.99
N ILE A 564 -8.82 -15.86 -15.26
CA ILE A 564 -7.74 -15.93 -14.29
C ILE A 564 -7.00 -14.59 -14.30
N ARG A 565 -6.90 -13.92 -13.14
CA ARG A 565 -6.29 -12.59 -13.00
C ARG A 565 -5.19 -12.60 -11.95
N VAL A 566 -4.06 -11.95 -12.25
CA VAL A 566 -3.06 -11.56 -11.25
C VAL A 566 -3.26 -10.09 -10.92
N ARG A 567 -3.42 -9.77 -9.63
CA ARG A 567 -3.72 -8.43 -9.12
C ARG A 567 -2.75 -8.00 -8.03
N LEU A 568 -2.69 -6.71 -7.79
CA LEU A 568 -1.96 -6.11 -6.67
C LEU A 568 -2.81 -6.08 -5.40
N LEU A 569 -2.23 -6.54 -4.29
CA LEU A 569 -2.77 -6.28 -2.96
C LEU A 569 -2.69 -4.76 -2.65
N SER A 570 -3.57 -4.26 -1.79
CA SER A 570 -3.70 -2.81 -1.55
C SER A 570 -2.50 -2.23 -0.79
N LYS A 571 -2.10 -1.00 -1.18
CA LYS A 571 -1.15 -0.17 -0.42
C LYS A 571 -1.74 0.45 0.87
N SER A 572 -2.96 0.07 1.27
CA SER A 572 -3.62 0.63 2.45
C SER A 572 -2.88 0.24 3.74
N ASP A 573 -2.55 -1.04 3.86
CA ASP A 573 -2.00 -1.60 5.09
C ASP A 573 -1.07 -2.78 4.79
N GLU A 574 0.24 -2.53 4.76
CA GLU A 574 1.29 -3.57 4.82
C GLU A 574 1.30 -4.34 6.17
N THR A 575 0.26 -4.15 6.99
CA THR A 575 0.02 -4.80 8.29
C THR A 575 -1.37 -5.46 8.41
N GLN A 576 -2.19 -5.46 7.35
CA GLN A 576 -3.52 -6.09 7.30
C GLN A 576 -3.37 -7.58 6.93
N SER A 577 -4.08 -8.48 7.62
CA SER A 577 -4.00 -9.91 7.26
C SER A 577 -4.75 -10.20 5.95
N PRO A 578 -4.44 -11.29 5.23
CA PRO A 578 -5.22 -11.75 4.09
C PRO A 578 -6.73 -11.83 4.38
N GLN A 579 -7.10 -12.22 5.60
CA GLN A 579 -8.50 -12.28 6.04
C GLN A 579 -9.10 -10.88 6.18
N ASP A 580 -8.40 -9.95 6.87
CA ASP A 580 -8.86 -8.57 7.03
C ASP A 580 -9.05 -7.85 5.68
N TRP A 581 -8.28 -8.20 4.64
CA TRP A 581 -8.47 -7.66 3.29
C TRP A 581 -9.69 -8.25 2.57
N ILE A 582 -9.93 -9.56 2.72
CA ILE A 582 -11.17 -10.16 2.21
C ILE A 582 -12.40 -9.50 2.86
N ASP A 583 -12.37 -9.31 4.17
CA ASP A 583 -13.52 -8.86 4.96
C ASP A 583 -13.82 -7.37 4.82
N ASN A 584 -12.78 -6.51 4.78
CA ASN A 584 -12.96 -5.05 4.75
C ASN A 584 -13.02 -4.46 3.33
N ASP A 585 -12.28 -5.04 2.37
CA ASP A 585 -12.15 -4.49 1.02
C ASP A 585 -12.93 -5.33 -0.02
N LEU A 586 -12.63 -6.62 -0.12
CA LEU A 586 -13.16 -7.44 -1.21
C LEU A 586 -14.64 -7.77 -1.06
N LEU A 587 -15.08 -8.30 0.08
CA LEU A 587 -16.48 -8.69 0.29
C LEU A 587 -17.43 -7.48 0.17
N PRO A 588 -17.11 -6.28 0.70
CA PRO A 588 -17.93 -5.09 0.47
C PRO A 588 -17.93 -4.63 -0.99
N ALA A 589 -16.83 -4.75 -1.73
CA ALA A 589 -16.80 -4.47 -3.17
C ALA A 589 -17.64 -5.47 -3.98
N MET A 590 -17.53 -6.78 -3.69
CA MET A 590 -18.31 -7.83 -4.32
C MET A 590 -19.80 -7.66 -4.05
N ARG A 591 -20.21 -7.38 -2.80
CA ARG A 591 -21.63 -7.16 -2.42
C ARG A 591 -22.26 -5.92 -3.05
N LYS A 592 -21.45 -4.96 -3.55
CA LYS A 592 -21.92 -3.82 -4.37
C LYS A 592 -22.16 -4.20 -5.85
N LYS A 593 -21.41 -5.17 -6.40
CA LYS A 593 -21.47 -5.59 -7.82
C LYS A 593 -22.36 -6.84 -8.05
N TYR A 594 -22.50 -7.70 -7.05
CA TYR A 594 -23.11 -9.03 -7.14
C TYR A 594 -24.08 -9.34 -5.99
N ASP A 595 -24.98 -10.29 -6.21
CA ASP A 595 -25.93 -10.79 -5.21
C ASP A 595 -25.49 -12.14 -4.61
N LYS A 596 -26.09 -12.49 -3.47
CA LYS A 596 -25.86 -13.75 -2.71
C LYS A 596 -24.38 -14.08 -2.43
N VAL A 597 -23.52 -13.07 -2.26
CA VAL A 597 -22.07 -13.24 -2.03
C VAL A 597 -21.79 -13.98 -0.72
N GLN A 598 -21.37 -15.24 -0.84
CA GLN A 598 -20.93 -16.13 0.25
C GLN A 598 -19.42 -16.37 0.19
N GLN A 599 -18.82 -16.71 1.33
CA GLN A 599 -17.41 -17.09 1.45
C GLN A 599 -17.29 -18.44 2.13
N THR A 600 -16.43 -19.30 1.60
CA THR A 600 -15.97 -20.53 2.24
C THR A 600 -14.44 -20.61 2.23
N LYS A 601 -13.87 -21.47 3.07
CA LYS A 601 -12.44 -21.80 3.03
C LYS A 601 -12.23 -22.93 2.03
N GLY A 602 -11.16 -22.84 1.24
CA GLY A 602 -10.72 -23.89 0.33
C GLY A 602 -9.20 -24.04 0.35
N GLU A 603 -8.72 -24.91 -0.51
CA GLU A 603 -7.31 -25.22 -0.70
C GLU A 603 -7.05 -25.35 -2.21
N LEU A 604 -5.86 -24.95 -2.65
CA LEU A 604 -5.46 -24.99 -4.06
C LEU A 604 -3.96 -25.28 -4.14
N GLY A 605 -3.56 -26.40 -4.75
CA GLY A 605 -2.14 -26.79 -4.84
C GLY A 605 -1.40 -26.86 -3.49
N GLY A 606 -2.08 -27.21 -2.39
CA GLY A 606 -1.50 -27.22 -1.04
C GLY A 606 -1.44 -25.85 -0.33
N LEU A 607 -2.02 -24.81 -0.91
CA LEU A 607 -2.11 -23.46 -0.32
C LEU A 607 -3.53 -23.14 0.12
N ALA A 608 -3.67 -22.50 1.28
CA ALA A 608 -4.96 -22.02 1.78
C ALA A 608 -5.53 -20.94 0.84
N ALA A 609 -6.75 -21.16 0.36
CA ALA A 609 -7.43 -20.30 -0.60
C ALA A 609 -8.77 -19.78 -0.06
N TYR A 610 -9.14 -18.58 -0.47
CA TYR A 610 -10.48 -18.04 -0.23
C TYR A 610 -11.40 -18.39 -1.40
N VAL A 611 -12.55 -18.98 -1.09
CA VAL A 611 -13.56 -19.35 -2.07
C VAL A 611 -14.74 -18.41 -1.92
N LEU A 612 -15.17 -17.80 -3.02
CA LEU A 612 -16.34 -16.92 -3.05
C LEU A 612 -17.38 -17.46 -4.02
N GLU A 613 -18.64 -17.50 -3.61
CA GLU A 613 -19.78 -17.84 -4.46
C GLU A 613 -20.73 -16.66 -4.56
N PHE A 614 -21.21 -16.35 -5.76
CA PHE A 614 -22.06 -15.17 -6.00
C PHE A 614 -22.91 -15.33 -7.28
N GLU A 615 -23.93 -14.49 -7.40
CA GLU A 615 -24.80 -14.40 -8.57
C GLU A 615 -24.73 -13.01 -9.20
N ASP A 616 -24.87 -12.91 -10.52
CA ASP A 616 -25.02 -11.63 -11.21
C ASP A 616 -26.19 -10.82 -10.62
N ARG A 617 -25.94 -9.56 -10.25
CA ARG A 617 -27.00 -8.62 -9.89
C ARG A 617 -27.72 -8.14 -11.16
N ALA A 618 -29.05 -8.05 -11.10
CA ALA A 618 -29.85 -7.50 -12.19
C ALA A 618 -29.40 -6.05 -12.52
N PRO A 619 -29.26 -5.68 -13.80
CA PRO A 619 -28.89 -4.33 -14.17
C PRO A 619 -29.92 -3.34 -13.65
N ALA A 620 -29.47 -2.25 -13.03
CA ALA A 620 -30.36 -1.21 -12.53
C ALA A 620 -31.23 -0.66 -13.68
N PRO A 621 -32.52 -0.36 -13.43
CA PRO A 621 -33.33 0.33 -14.42
C PRO A 621 -32.66 1.65 -14.81
N PRO A 622 -32.72 2.06 -16.09
CA PRO A 622 -32.13 3.32 -16.53
C PRO A 622 -32.71 4.46 -15.70
N ALA A 623 -31.85 5.27 -15.10
CA ALA A 623 -32.28 6.36 -14.24
C ALA A 623 -33.16 7.33 -15.05
N GLU A 624 -34.44 7.40 -14.69
CA GLU A 624 -35.36 8.39 -15.24
C GLU A 624 -34.78 9.77 -14.99
N LYS A 625 -34.50 10.51 -16.07
CA LYS A 625 -34.21 11.94 -15.96
C LYS A 625 -35.49 12.60 -15.43
N LYS A 626 -35.47 13.00 -14.17
CA LYS A 626 -36.46 13.96 -13.68
C LYS A 626 -36.23 15.26 -14.44
N GLU A 627 -37.15 15.57 -15.33
CA GLU A 627 -37.24 16.90 -15.92
C GLU A 627 -37.72 17.83 -14.80
N GLU A 628 -36.81 18.65 -14.27
CA GLU A 628 -37.17 19.74 -13.37
C GLU A 628 -37.83 20.83 -14.22
N GLU A 629 -39.16 20.93 -14.15
CA GLU A 629 -39.94 21.96 -14.84
C GLU A 629 -39.56 23.37 -14.35
N ALA A 630 -38.58 23.98 -15.03
CA ALA A 630 -38.27 25.38 -14.88
C ALA A 630 -39.42 26.23 -15.42
N LYS A 631 -40.29 26.71 -14.51
CA LYS A 631 -41.33 27.69 -14.82
C LYS A 631 -40.72 29.08 -15.05
N GLU A 632 -40.77 29.57 -16.27
CA GLU A 632 -40.86 31.01 -16.58
C GLU A 632 -41.95 31.23 -17.64
N GLU A 633 -42.58 32.40 -17.60
CA GLU A 633 -43.83 32.70 -18.32
C GLU A 633 -43.62 33.56 -19.56
N SER A 634 -44.52 33.41 -20.54
CA SER A 634 -44.70 34.27 -21.75
C SER A 634 -43.56 34.23 -22.80
N ASP A 635 -43.79 34.58 -24.08
CA ASP A 635 -44.95 35.22 -24.70
C ASP A 635 -45.42 34.54 -26.02
N ALA A 636 -46.51 35.04 -26.62
CA ALA A 636 -47.40 34.31 -27.52
C ALA A 636 -46.96 34.16 -29.00
N GLY A 637 -47.34 33.02 -29.61
CA GLY A 637 -47.10 32.68 -31.04
C GLY A 637 -48.27 31.93 -31.70
N SER A 638 -49.50 32.47 -31.58
CA SER A 638 -50.77 31.77 -31.84
C SER A 638 -51.07 31.44 -33.32
N ARG A 639 -51.38 30.16 -33.68
CA ARG A 639 -52.73 29.69 -34.14
C ARG A 639 -52.80 28.37 -34.95
N LYS A 640 -53.87 27.59 -34.62
CA LYS A 640 -54.64 26.61 -35.44
C LYS A 640 -53.96 25.27 -35.81
N ILE A 641 -54.57 24.07 -35.67
CA ILE A 641 -55.92 23.54 -36.07
C ILE A 641 -55.99 23.33 -37.59
N GLN A 642 -56.25 22.14 -38.16
CA GLN A 642 -56.59 20.78 -37.66
C GLN A 642 -56.26 19.75 -38.78
N ASP A 643 -56.17 18.43 -38.47
CA ASP A 643 -56.80 17.35 -39.28
C ASP A 643 -56.60 15.91 -38.70
N PRO A 644 -57.34 14.87 -39.17
CA PRO A 644 -57.80 13.73 -38.35
C PRO A 644 -56.92 12.45 -38.35
N PRO A 645 -57.19 11.44 -37.48
CA PRO A 645 -56.26 10.34 -37.23
C PRO A 645 -56.21 9.28 -38.34
N LYS A 646 -55.10 8.54 -38.39
CA LYS A 646 -54.92 7.32 -39.20
C LYS A 646 -54.93 6.05 -38.34
N SER A 647 -55.29 4.94 -38.98
CA SER A 647 -55.68 3.66 -38.37
C SER A 647 -54.56 2.95 -37.59
N PRO A 648 -54.92 2.07 -36.62
CA PRO A 648 -53.98 1.49 -35.66
C PRO A 648 -53.36 0.16 -36.13
N ASP A 649 -52.53 0.17 -37.18
CA ASP A 649 -51.81 -1.02 -37.66
C ASP A 649 -50.36 -0.71 -38.09
N ASP A 650 -49.48 -0.42 -37.13
CA ASP A 650 -48.03 -0.69 -37.28
C ASP A 650 -47.29 -0.71 -35.91
N VAL A 651 -47.78 -1.51 -34.95
CA VAL A 651 -47.04 -1.75 -33.69
C VAL A 651 -45.84 -2.65 -33.98
N LYS A 652 -44.75 -2.03 -34.44
CA LYS A 652 -43.43 -2.67 -34.50
C LYS A 652 -43.06 -3.16 -33.10
N LYS A 653 -43.18 -4.47 -32.88
CA LYS A 653 -42.67 -5.13 -31.67
C LYS A 653 -41.23 -4.68 -31.44
N GLN A 654 -40.97 -3.99 -30.34
CA GLN A 654 -39.63 -3.94 -29.80
C GLN A 654 -39.20 -5.39 -29.53
N PRO A 655 -37.94 -5.78 -29.81
CA PRO A 655 -37.48 -7.12 -29.49
C PRO A 655 -37.65 -7.35 -27.99
N GLU A 656 -38.38 -8.41 -27.64
CA GLU A 656 -38.56 -8.84 -26.25
C GLU A 656 -37.15 -9.11 -25.67
N LYS A 657 -36.69 -8.22 -24.77
CA LYS A 657 -35.43 -8.44 -24.07
C LYS A 657 -35.57 -9.75 -23.29
N GLU A 658 -34.68 -10.70 -23.53
CA GLU A 658 -34.68 -11.96 -22.80
C GLU A 658 -34.70 -11.70 -21.29
N PRO A 659 -35.50 -12.43 -20.51
CA PRO A 659 -35.56 -12.24 -19.06
C PRO A 659 -34.16 -12.49 -18.48
N PHE A 660 -33.69 -11.53 -17.69
CA PHE A 660 -32.36 -11.57 -17.07
C PHE A 660 -32.21 -12.85 -16.23
N LYS A 661 -31.33 -13.76 -16.69
CA LYS A 661 -30.96 -14.99 -15.99
C LYS A 661 -29.64 -14.71 -15.25
N PRO A 662 -29.63 -14.60 -13.90
CA PRO A 662 -28.39 -14.37 -13.18
C PRO A 662 -27.48 -15.60 -13.30
N LEU A 663 -26.26 -15.41 -13.81
CA LEU A 663 -25.26 -16.48 -13.81
C LEU A 663 -24.71 -16.68 -12.38
N LYS A 664 -24.43 -17.94 -12.05
CA LYS A 664 -23.75 -18.32 -10.81
C LYS A 664 -22.25 -18.39 -11.08
N HIS A 665 -21.47 -17.75 -10.22
CA HIS A 665 -20.02 -17.73 -10.32
C HIS A 665 -19.39 -18.25 -9.02
N ARG A 666 -18.23 -18.91 -9.17
CA ARG A 666 -17.35 -19.25 -8.05
C ARG A 666 -15.94 -18.74 -8.35
N SER A 667 -15.38 -17.94 -7.45
CA SER A 667 -13.99 -17.50 -7.50
C SER A 667 -13.14 -18.25 -6.48
N TYR A 668 -11.89 -18.52 -6.84
CA TYR A 668 -10.83 -19.00 -5.95
C TYR A 668 -9.72 -17.96 -5.90
N ILE A 669 -9.27 -17.60 -4.70
CA ILE A 669 -8.32 -16.52 -4.47
C ILE A 669 -7.17 -17.01 -3.60
N LEU A 670 -5.96 -16.99 -4.18
CA LEU A 670 -4.69 -17.09 -3.45
C LEU A 670 -4.19 -15.68 -3.14
N VAL A 671 -4.18 -15.32 -1.86
CA VAL A 671 -3.56 -14.09 -1.36
C VAL A 671 -2.13 -14.37 -0.95
N GLY A 672 -1.19 -13.52 -1.35
CA GLY A 672 0.20 -13.61 -0.91
C GLY A 672 1.07 -14.51 -1.77
N VAL A 673 0.76 -14.64 -3.07
CA VAL A 673 1.70 -15.22 -4.03
C VAL A 673 2.95 -14.32 -4.04
N SER A 674 4.04 -14.80 -3.43
CA SER A 674 5.21 -14.00 -3.06
C SER A 674 4.93 -12.74 -2.21
N ASN A 675 3.90 -12.79 -1.35
CA ASN A 675 3.43 -11.76 -0.41
C ASN A 675 2.93 -10.43 -1.02
N ALA A 676 3.05 -10.20 -2.33
CA ALA A 676 2.66 -8.95 -2.97
C ALA A 676 1.46 -9.06 -3.94
N TYR A 677 1.13 -10.27 -4.39
CA TYR A 677 0.12 -10.51 -5.43
C TYR A 677 -1.07 -11.33 -4.92
N GLU A 678 -2.22 -11.02 -5.52
CA GLU A 678 -3.40 -11.88 -5.56
C GLU A 678 -3.40 -12.67 -6.87
N LEU A 679 -3.65 -13.98 -6.82
CA LEU A 679 -4.03 -14.78 -7.98
C LEU A 679 -5.48 -15.22 -7.80
N ARG A 680 -6.36 -14.81 -8.73
CA ARG A 680 -7.80 -15.09 -8.70
C ARG A 680 -8.23 -15.86 -9.95
N GLY A 681 -8.79 -17.04 -9.77
CA GLY A 681 -9.70 -17.63 -10.75
C GLY A 681 -11.13 -17.18 -10.48
N SER A 682 -11.92 -16.95 -11.52
CA SER A 682 -13.35 -16.63 -11.46
C SER A 682 -14.06 -17.39 -12.57
N PHE A 683 -14.86 -18.40 -12.20
CA PHE A 683 -15.45 -19.33 -13.15
C PHE A 683 -16.98 -19.39 -13.02
N GLU A 684 -17.65 -19.75 -14.11
CA GLU A 684 -19.08 -20.07 -14.10
C GLU A 684 -19.28 -21.37 -13.31
N ALA A 685 -20.27 -21.42 -12.41
CA ALA A 685 -20.33 -22.44 -11.35
C ALA A 685 -20.52 -23.88 -11.87
N MET A 686 -20.96 -24.05 -13.12
CA MET A 686 -21.07 -25.35 -13.81
C MET A 686 -19.73 -25.82 -14.40
N GLU A 687 -18.88 -24.90 -14.85
CA GLU A 687 -17.56 -25.19 -15.43
C GLU A 687 -16.45 -25.20 -14.37
N PHE A 688 -16.67 -24.55 -13.21
CA PHE A 688 -15.73 -24.52 -12.10
C PHE A 688 -15.01 -25.88 -11.81
N PRO A 689 -15.68 -27.05 -11.79
CA PRO A 689 -15.01 -28.33 -11.48
C PRO A 689 -13.97 -28.80 -12.51
N SER A 690 -14.03 -28.34 -13.76
CA SER A 690 -12.99 -28.61 -14.77
C SER A 690 -11.93 -27.52 -14.81
N LEU A 691 -12.33 -26.24 -14.64
CA LEU A 691 -11.42 -25.09 -14.74
C LEU A 691 -10.56 -24.84 -13.50
N ILE A 692 -10.80 -25.55 -12.40
CA ILE A 692 -9.95 -25.44 -11.21
C ILE A 692 -8.53 -26.01 -11.46
N GLN A 693 -8.38 -27.01 -12.33
CA GLN A 693 -7.05 -27.52 -12.75
C GLN A 693 -6.29 -26.50 -13.63
N ASP A 694 -7.01 -25.72 -14.45
CA ASP A 694 -6.44 -24.58 -15.18
C ASP A 694 -5.89 -23.51 -14.21
N LEU A 695 -6.54 -23.30 -13.05
CA LEU A 695 -6.05 -22.37 -12.02
C LEU A 695 -4.85 -22.92 -11.24
N GLU A 696 -4.84 -24.22 -10.91
CA GLU A 696 -3.67 -24.87 -10.30
C GLU A 696 -2.44 -24.73 -11.20
N TRP A 697 -2.59 -24.91 -12.52
CA TRP A 697 -1.52 -24.71 -13.49
C TRP A 697 -0.96 -23.28 -13.46
N VAL A 698 -1.81 -22.25 -13.49
CA VAL A 698 -1.33 -20.85 -13.43
C VAL A 698 -0.60 -20.58 -12.10
N ALA A 699 -1.08 -21.12 -10.98
CA ALA A 699 -0.42 -21.00 -9.67
C ALA A 699 0.97 -21.67 -9.65
N ASP A 700 1.08 -22.91 -10.15
CA ASP A 700 2.34 -23.64 -10.28
C ASP A 700 3.34 -22.97 -11.25
N SER A 701 2.82 -22.36 -12.33
CA SER A 701 3.62 -21.68 -13.34
C SER A 701 4.32 -20.43 -12.81
N PHE A 702 3.84 -19.83 -11.71
CA PHE A 702 4.24 -18.52 -11.21
C PHE A 702 5.73 -18.47 -10.83
N GLU A 703 6.57 -18.00 -11.76
CA GLU A 703 8.01 -17.82 -11.58
C GLU A 703 8.29 -16.35 -11.24
N LYS A 704 8.68 -16.08 -9.99
CA LYS A 704 9.25 -14.77 -9.63
C LYS A 704 10.54 -14.59 -10.44
N ILE A 705 10.62 -13.50 -11.21
CA ILE A 705 11.80 -13.18 -12.02
C ILE A 705 12.90 -12.66 -11.08
N LEU A 706 14.05 -13.33 -11.08
CA LEU A 706 15.17 -13.03 -10.18
C LEU A 706 16.26 -12.27 -10.94
N ARG A 707 15.96 -11.00 -11.22
CA ARG A 707 16.87 -10.00 -11.81
C ARG A 707 16.80 -8.72 -11.00
N ASN A 708 17.87 -7.93 -11.00
CA ASN A 708 17.87 -6.63 -10.33
C ASN A 708 17.00 -5.67 -11.15
N ARG A 709 16.11 -4.92 -10.47
CA ARG A 709 15.08 -4.08 -11.09
C ARG A 709 15.59 -2.65 -11.43
N TRP A 710 16.79 -2.32 -10.96
CA TRP A 710 17.35 -0.97 -10.83
C TRP A 710 18.68 -0.79 -11.58
#